data_AF-A0A416VYR4-F1
#
_entry.id   AF-A0A416VYR4-F1
#
_cell.length_a   1.000
_cell.length_b   1.000
_cell.length_c   1.000
_cell.angle_alpha   90.00
_cell.angle_beta   90.00
_cell.angle_gamma   90.00
#
_symmetry.space_group_name_H-M   'P 1'
#
loop_
_entity.id
_entity.type
_entity.pdbx_description
1 polymer ?
#
loop_
_entity_poly.entity_id
_entity_poly.type
_entity_poly.pdbx_seq_one_letter_code
_entity_poly.pdbx_strand_id
1 'polypeptide(L)'
;MFKKVMSLLTAVAVIIAGIQFTPANKVNAAVTSSGGSGSWKLVWSEDFNGNVGSGVDTSVWNYDTGNSGWGNNEIQNYTTSTNNVYIADTSWDSESSDGRCLAIKAQRENGQITSGRLTTKGKQFARYGKIECKMRVQNGSQSGVWPAFWMMGENGNWPNCGEIDIMEHRNTENTAIGTLHWNPGTSLWDSYNHVYAGSETNGQFGYIGSIEQWHRYSVEWYGDVMKWFVDDTCYETMSISSAAMEEFQRNHYILLNLAIGGPNTPFTQYQTVSDSFSNAIMYVDYVRVYQGSDSDFVINKKTENVTQPTQVDDGYTTCASDNTVNLGSWNYYVGSSWAGTAARYKGGSDLNDFSLKVTASGGQEWGMNAHTKKLSVTPGHTYSYSVTVNSNQAGASVFMKDEVGDINFGTKTLVSGDNVYSGTFKPTNDTVQFMFDLGKVAAGTTLNFKNVTLTDTTPSVIETTKAPEPTTVKPVTGDEEWITVDNSNNMYSYASADNITVVNVQHPGFANADGIYMSTKVAIGYVTINGNKVGNESVAIDGAGAVVYLTALSGTSTVAYYAQDGTLLGSVNIKKNETVPETTEAVTEATTERETHDMSKDPDDISRIYVVTDDANPTITKESKTPGTITVIGGEDGVNSVSDTGTIKLRGNSTSLADKAAYNISFSSKQTLFSGAKAAKKWCLLANAFDKTLIRNKLAMELGKELGMVATPEEHYADLYINGQLKGTYLVSEPADNGRSGVSYDETNDKEMMFELEADREEAGATYYTTNLGVRFVVEDPEGLGTDTAKYSNWVNTLSAFETALTDTSSDKVLDCINVDSFVDMYIVNELFNTVDFGYSSVKFYTKEDAKGNTIIYAGPLWDFDLSSGNSSVEECRKTDAFRCQQVNTWFGYLMKNSTFKNKVISKFRSMQPQIQNLYSENSLGISRINANLNYMGKSKDRNYSAISEGGAGWSQSTPDSAEYKYYPYGYSTLSPYINYTYDEHVEYLTNWLETRNKWMCSQWNINYNTAGSETISTDIDITGYQMTSSLNGIAGNMGMRVVYEVEPTVNGKEVSEKGLIYGLVYGNNPISESDLTYDSSSDYVKRYMATDAGKSSVQLGDSETASYYVMTMSCDAGDGTDNVTANAFTAKYYVRAYAKLADGSIVYSNVDSYTVYDIADYIYQNQLVSNKSSYDYLYTKILKYVNSSYKEGDYDWGNIVVK
;
A
#
# COMPACT_ATOMS: atom_id res chain seq x y z
N MET A 1 35.35 -22.75 72.71
CA MET A 1 36.40 -21.78 72.32
C MET A 1 36.78 -22.08 70.88
N PHE A 2 36.67 -21.06 70.01
CA PHE A 2 37.20 -20.93 68.64
C PHE A 2 37.07 -22.16 67.70
N LYS A 3 35.98 -22.50 66.98
CA LYS A 3 34.77 -21.86 66.39
C LYS A 3 34.98 -20.86 65.23
N LYS A 4 34.65 -21.37 64.02
CA LYS A 4 34.44 -20.77 62.68
C LYS A 4 35.61 -20.86 61.70
N VAL A 5 35.24 -21.32 60.49
CA VAL A 5 35.88 -21.25 59.17
C VAL A 5 36.72 -22.46 58.74
N MET A 6 36.07 -23.40 58.05
CA MET A 6 36.70 -24.30 57.08
C MET A 6 35.65 -24.96 56.15
N SER A 7 35.42 -24.39 54.95
CA SER A 7 35.13 -25.08 53.68
C SER A 7 34.77 -24.06 52.58
N LEU A 8 35.63 -23.84 51.59
CA LEU A 8 35.25 -23.21 50.31
C LEU A 8 36.38 -23.43 49.29
N LEU A 9 36.21 -24.37 48.34
CA LEU A 9 36.93 -24.45 47.05
C LEU A 9 36.49 -25.69 46.25
N THR A 10 35.24 -25.69 45.75
CA THR A 10 34.79 -26.44 44.55
C THR A 10 33.37 -26.02 44.17
N ALA A 11 33.23 -25.07 43.24
CA ALA A 11 32.06 -24.88 42.37
C ALA A 11 32.41 -23.79 41.32
N VAL A 12 32.89 -24.19 40.16
CA VAL A 12 33.29 -23.28 39.05
C VAL A 12 32.27 -23.31 37.90
N ALA A 13 31.00 -23.68 38.12
CA ALA A 13 30.03 -23.73 37.01
C ALA A 13 28.55 -23.50 37.35
N VAL A 14 28.16 -23.08 38.56
CA VAL A 14 26.73 -22.85 38.91
C VAL A 14 26.64 -21.69 39.89
N ILE A 15 25.62 -20.83 39.75
CA ILE A 15 25.28 -19.62 40.52
C ILE A 15 25.84 -18.29 39.95
N ILE A 16 25.62 -18.05 38.65
CA ILE A 16 24.94 -16.80 38.22
C ILE A 16 23.52 -17.23 37.87
N ALA A 17 22.74 -17.54 38.91
CA ALA A 17 21.32 -17.80 38.84
C ALA A 17 20.74 -17.03 40.02
N GLY A 18 20.01 -15.94 39.77
CA GLY A 18 19.30 -15.25 40.84
C GLY A 18 18.86 -13.81 40.61
N ILE A 19 19.29 -13.11 39.56
CA ILE A 19 18.57 -11.92 39.09
C ILE A 19 18.25 -12.16 37.63
N GLN A 20 17.22 -12.98 37.40
CA GLN A 20 16.47 -12.86 36.17
C GLN A 20 15.76 -11.52 36.22
N PHE A 21 16.18 -10.57 35.39
CA PHE A 21 15.18 -9.66 34.82
C PHE A 21 14.27 -10.55 34.00
N THR A 22 13.13 -10.94 34.56
CA THR A 22 12.02 -11.37 33.74
C THR A 22 11.74 -10.21 32.78
N PRO A 23 11.89 -10.38 31.46
CA PRO A 23 11.20 -9.49 30.53
C PRO A 23 9.74 -9.46 30.99
N ALA A 24 9.10 -8.28 30.97
CA ALA A 24 7.66 -8.22 31.14
C ALA A 24 7.05 -9.33 30.26
N ASN A 25 6.36 -10.28 30.89
CA ASN A 25 5.74 -11.38 30.18
C ASN A 25 4.88 -10.76 29.09
N LYS A 26 5.28 -10.90 27.82
CA LYS A 26 4.41 -10.61 26.69
C LYS A 26 3.26 -11.59 26.80
N VAL A 27 2.14 -11.13 27.36
CA VAL A 27 0.93 -11.94 27.44
C VAL A 27 0.34 -11.95 26.04
N ASN A 28 0.56 -13.05 25.32
CA ASN A 28 -0.31 -13.45 24.23
C ASN A 28 -1.62 -13.93 24.86
N ALA A 29 -2.49 -12.99 25.23
CA ALA A 29 -3.91 -13.29 25.36
C ALA A 29 -4.47 -13.32 23.94
N ALA A 30 -5.11 -14.41 23.56
CA ALA A 30 -5.80 -14.54 22.28
C ALA A 30 -6.86 -13.44 22.18
N VAL A 31 -6.59 -12.44 21.34
CA VAL A 31 -7.55 -11.40 20.99
C VAL A 31 -8.35 -11.93 19.80
N THR A 32 -9.64 -12.18 19.99
CA THR A 32 -10.56 -12.56 18.91
C THR A 32 -10.92 -11.38 18.00
N SER A 33 -10.51 -10.16 18.35
CA SER A 33 -10.48 -8.99 17.47
C SER A 33 -9.06 -8.79 16.89
N SER A 34 -8.72 -9.52 15.84
CA SER A 34 -7.52 -9.25 15.01
C SER A 34 -7.71 -8.02 14.12
N GLY A 35 -8.20 -6.91 14.69
CA GLY A 35 -8.63 -5.73 13.96
C GLY A 35 -8.28 -4.45 14.69
N GLY A 36 -6.99 -4.10 14.74
CA GLY A 36 -6.67 -2.68 14.64
C GLY A 36 -7.12 -2.26 13.25
N SER A 37 -8.21 -1.50 13.17
CA SER A 37 -8.73 -0.98 11.91
C SER A 37 -7.59 -0.33 11.12
N GLY A 38 -7.49 -0.60 9.82
CA GLY A 38 -6.61 0.15 8.93
C GLY A 38 -6.82 1.66 9.14
N SER A 39 -5.77 2.34 9.57
CA SER A 39 -5.69 3.79 9.88
C SER A 39 -6.71 4.35 10.90
N TRP A 40 -6.24 4.71 12.09
CA TRP A 40 -6.97 5.60 13.02
C TRP A 40 -7.13 7.00 12.38
N LYS A 41 -8.36 7.51 12.21
CA LYS A 41 -8.58 8.89 11.77
C LYS A 41 -8.78 9.81 12.97
N LEU A 42 -8.11 10.97 12.98
CA LEU A 42 -8.35 12.01 13.98
C LEU A 42 -9.77 12.57 13.78
N VAL A 43 -10.61 12.46 14.81
CA VAL A 43 -12.03 12.88 14.75
C VAL A 43 -12.35 14.05 15.67
N TRP A 44 -11.44 14.36 16.60
CA TRP A 44 -11.50 15.52 17.49
C TRP A 44 -10.13 15.78 18.12
N SER A 45 -9.74 17.05 18.22
CA SER A 45 -8.55 17.50 18.96
C SER A 45 -8.87 18.75 19.79
N GLU A 46 -8.14 18.87 20.89
CA GLU A 46 -7.93 20.12 21.62
C GLU A 46 -6.43 20.31 21.77
N ASP A 47 -5.89 21.29 21.03
CA ASP A 47 -4.46 21.61 20.98
C ASP A 47 -4.13 22.88 21.80
N PHE A 48 -5.08 23.41 22.58
CA PHE A 48 -4.87 24.50 23.56
C PHE A 48 -4.26 25.78 22.99
N ASN A 49 -4.62 26.10 21.74
CA ASN A 49 -4.08 27.20 20.95
C ASN A 49 -4.53 28.64 21.35
N GLY A 50 -5.06 28.79 22.56
CA GLY A 50 -5.51 30.07 23.10
C GLY A 50 -4.37 31.09 23.28
N ASN A 51 -4.73 32.31 23.71
CA ASN A 51 -3.74 33.33 24.00
C ASN A 51 -2.97 32.96 25.28
N VAL A 52 -1.65 33.10 25.27
CA VAL A 52 -0.83 32.88 26.49
C VAL A 52 -1.36 33.71 27.66
N GLY A 53 -1.55 33.06 28.80
CA GLY A 53 -2.13 33.63 30.02
C GLY A 53 -3.65 33.63 30.09
N SER A 54 -4.36 33.24 29.01
CA SER A 54 -5.82 33.07 29.05
C SER A 54 -6.21 31.75 29.72
N GLY A 55 -7.46 31.63 30.18
CA GLY A 55 -8.03 30.34 30.56
C GLY A 55 -8.32 29.45 29.34
N VAL A 56 -8.80 28.22 29.60
CA VAL A 56 -9.22 27.27 28.54
C VAL A 56 -10.52 27.69 27.85
N ASP A 57 -10.77 27.16 26.64
CA ASP A 57 -12.04 27.34 25.96
C ASP A 57 -13.19 26.68 26.73
N THR A 58 -14.04 27.53 27.31
CA THR A 58 -15.22 27.09 28.06
C THR A 58 -16.35 26.55 27.18
N SER A 59 -16.21 26.54 25.86
CA SER A 59 -17.10 25.80 24.95
C SER A 59 -16.82 24.28 24.97
N VAL A 60 -15.59 23.90 25.37
CA VAL A 60 -15.10 22.52 25.46
C VAL A 60 -14.97 22.08 26.92
N TRP A 61 -14.38 22.91 27.77
CA TRP A 61 -14.03 22.55 29.15
C TRP A 61 -14.92 23.23 30.20
N ASN A 62 -15.24 22.51 31.26
CA ASN A 62 -15.81 23.03 32.50
C ASN A 62 -14.74 23.04 33.58
N TYR A 63 -14.84 23.97 34.53
CA TYR A 63 -14.03 23.98 35.74
C TYR A 63 -14.79 23.32 36.88
N ASP A 64 -14.17 22.32 37.51
CA ASP A 64 -14.60 21.82 38.81
C ASP A 64 -13.91 22.66 39.90
N THR A 65 -14.66 23.15 40.89
CA THR A 65 -14.14 24.06 41.93
C THR A 65 -14.49 23.62 43.33
N GLY A 66 -13.61 23.88 44.29
CA GLY A 66 -13.83 23.57 45.71
C GLY A 66 -12.77 22.65 46.31
N ASN A 67 -12.87 22.45 47.62
CA ASN A 67 -11.91 21.76 48.48
C ASN A 67 -12.55 20.66 49.34
N SER A 68 -13.61 20.01 48.84
CA SER A 68 -14.36 18.96 49.57
C SER A 68 -13.61 17.62 49.68
N GLY A 69 -12.38 17.54 49.13
CA GLY A 69 -11.60 16.30 49.06
C GLY A 69 -12.00 15.36 47.93
N TRP A 70 -12.99 15.71 47.09
CA TRP A 70 -13.32 15.08 45.80
C TRP A 70 -13.37 13.54 45.78
N GLY A 71 -13.75 12.93 46.90
CA GLY A 71 -13.84 11.47 47.07
C GLY A 71 -12.57 10.80 47.59
N ASN A 72 -11.40 11.46 47.51
CA ASN A 72 -10.09 10.87 47.80
C ASN A 72 -9.28 11.60 48.90
N ASN A 73 -9.92 12.51 49.64
CA ASN A 73 -9.31 13.33 50.70
C ASN A 73 -8.10 14.18 50.23
N GLU A 74 -8.08 14.56 48.96
CA GLU A 74 -7.10 15.49 48.40
C GLU A 74 -7.22 16.89 49.04
N ILE A 75 -6.10 17.63 49.14
CA ILE A 75 -5.98 18.80 50.05
C ILE A 75 -6.01 20.16 49.35
N GLN A 76 -6.02 20.19 48.03
CA GLN A 76 -6.11 21.41 47.24
C GLN A 76 -7.55 21.94 47.15
N ASN A 77 -7.66 23.25 46.94
CA ASN A 77 -8.87 23.89 46.46
C ASN A 77 -8.78 24.08 44.94
N TYR A 78 -9.63 23.42 44.16
CA TYR A 78 -9.69 23.67 42.71
C TYR A 78 -10.34 25.03 42.43
N THR A 79 -9.78 25.79 41.47
CA THR A 79 -10.24 27.14 41.14
C THR A 79 -10.40 27.35 39.63
N THR A 80 -11.07 28.43 39.26
CA THR A 80 -11.15 28.95 37.88
C THR A 80 -10.05 29.96 37.56
N SER A 81 -9.11 30.18 38.48
CA SER A 81 -8.09 31.22 38.34
C SER A 81 -7.07 30.86 37.27
N THR A 82 -6.64 31.84 36.47
CA THR A 82 -5.49 31.69 35.57
C THR A 82 -4.16 31.53 36.31
N ASN A 83 -4.14 31.66 37.64
CA ASN A 83 -3.01 31.22 38.46
C ASN A 83 -2.90 29.68 38.55
N ASN A 84 -4.00 28.97 38.29
CA ASN A 84 -4.06 27.51 38.36
C ASN A 84 -4.30 26.86 36.99
N VAL A 85 -5.07 27.49 36.09
CA VAL A 85 -5.38 26.92 34.78
C VAL A 85 -5.25 28.00 33.72
N TYR A 86 -4.25 27.88 32.85
CA TYR A 86 -3.97 28.88 31.83
C TYR A 86 -3.27 28.28 30.62
N ILE A 87 -3.31 28.97 29.48
CA ILE A 87 -2.46 28.65 28.33
C ILE A 87 -1.05 29.18 28.59
N ALA A 88 -0.07 28.30 28.63
CA ALA A 88 1.33 28.64 28.85
C ALA A 88 2.08 28.85 27.54
N ASP A 89 3.15 29.65 27.61
CA ASP A 89 4.17 29.72 26.57
C ASP A 89 5.23 28.64 26.85
N THR A 90 5.34 27.71 25.92
CA THR A 90 6.31 26.62 25.91
C THR A 90 7.22 26.67 24.69
N SER A 91 7.34 27.83 24.03
CA SER A 91 8.22 28.02 22.86
C SER A 91 9.71 27.78 23.15
N TRP A 92 10.11 27.81 24.42
CA TRP A 92 11.44 27.46 24.89
C TRP A 92 11.70 25.94 24.94
N ASP A 93 10.65 25.13 24.88
CA ASP A 93 10.71 23.66 24.93
C ASP A 93 10.49 23.09 23.52
N SER A 94 11.56 22.59 22.90
CA SER A 94 11.51 22.07 21.53
C SER A 94 10.65 20.81 21.38
N GLU A 95 10.21 20.19 22.48
CA GLU A 95 9.31 19.04 22.46
C GLU A 95 7.82 19.44 22.55
N SER A 96 7.48 20.72 22.75
CA SER A 96 6.11 21.24 22.60
C SER A 96 5.74 21.35 21.12
N SER A 97 4.51 21.02 20.75
CA SER A 97 4.13 20.91 19.33
C SER A 97 4.05 22.27 18.61
N ASP A 98 3.50 23.29 19.25
CA ASP A 98 3.33 24.64 18.66
C ASP A 98 3.84 25.78 19.55
N GLY A 99 4.57 25.44 20.62
CA GLY A 99 5.09 26.40 21.59
C GLY A 99 4.04 26.95 22.55
N ARG A 100 2.84 26.35 22.60
CA ARG A 100 1.80 26.62 23.59
C ARG A 100 1.28 25.30 24.15
N CYS A 101 0.71 25.37 25.36
CA CYS A 101 0.04 24.22 25.95
C CYS A 101 -0.90 24.68 27.07
N LEU A 102 -1.79 23.80 27.51
CA LEU A 102 -2.51 23.99 28.76
C LEU A 102 -1.57 23.75 29.94
N ALA A 103 -1.52 24.69 30.88
CA ALA A 103 -0.89 24.51 32.19
C ALA A 103 -1.95 24.38 33.28
N ILE A 104 -1.93 23.24 33.99
CA ILE A 104 -2.63 23.05 35.27
C ILE A 104 -1.59 23.11 36.39
N LYS A 105 -1.58 24.22 37.13
CA LYS A 105 -0.63 24.51 38.20
C LYS A 105 -1.25 24.28 39.58
N ALA A 106 -0.67 23.35 40.32
CA ALA A 106 -0.85 23.24 41.75
C ALA A 106 0.17 24.17 42.43
N GLN A 107 -0.27 25.02 43.36
CA GLN A 107 0.63 25.92 44.08
C GLN A 107 0.18 26.19 45.52
N ARG A 108 1.14 26.49 46.39
CA ARG A 108 0.87 26.98 47.74
C ARG A 108 0.78 28.49 47.74
N GLU A 109 -0.37 29.03 48.10
CA GLU A 109 -0.64 30.46 48.19
C GLU A 109 -1.34 30.79 49.50
N ASN A 110 -0.76 31.69 50.31
CA ASN A 110 -1.28 32.10 51.62
C ASN A 110 -1.57 30.94 52.58
N GLY A 111 -0.74 29.89 52.56
CA GLY A 111 -0.87 28.72 53.43
C GLY A 111 -1.96 27.72 53.00
N GLN A 112 -2.61 27.93 51.85
CA GLN A 112 -3.53 26.99 51.22
C GLN A 112 -2.94 26.47 49.92
N ILE A 113 -3.34 25.27 49.50
CA ILE A 113 -2.94 24.71 48.21
C ILE A 113 -4.11 24.92 47.25
N THR A 114 -3.83 25.46 46.06
CA THR A 114 -4.80 25.59 44.97
C THR A 114 -4.34 24.80 43.77
N SER A 115 -5.28 24.35 42.93
CA SER A 115 -4.98 23.66 41.66
C SER A 115 -6.11 23.82 40.66
N GLY A 116 -6.07 23.08 39.55
CA GLY A 116 -7.14 22.99 38.54
C GLY A 116 -7.63 21.57 38.29
N ARG A 117 -8.92 21.47 37.97
CA ARG A 117 -9.60 20.26 37.47
C ARG A 117 -10.57 20.66 36.37
N LEU A 118 -10.41 20.04 35.21
CA LEU A 118 -11.17 20.31 34.00
C LEU A 118 -11.96 19.08 33.58
N THR A 119 -13.15 19.29 33.04
CA THR A 119 -13.99 18.22 32.49
C THR A 119 -14.74 18.63 31.24
N THR A 120 -14.87 17.73 30.27
CA THR A 120 -15.71 17.93 29.08
C THR A 120 -17.16 17.50 29.27
N LYS A 121 -17.61 17.25 30.51
CA LYS A 121 -18.99 16.80 30.81
C LYS A 121 -20.05 17.70 30.15
N GLY A 122 -20.99 17.07 29.46
CA GLY A 122 -22.08 17.74 28.74
C GLY A 122 -21.63 18.56 27.51
N LYS A 123 -20.34 18.51 27.15
CA LYS A 123 -19.75 19.25 26.02
C LYS A 123 -19.11 18.33 25.00
N GLN A 124 -18.33 17.35 25.43
CA GLN A 124 -17.63 16.38 24.60
C GLN A 124 -17.59 15.00 25.29
N PHE A 125 -17.85 13.94 24.54
CA PHE A 125 -17.70 12.55 24.97
C PHE A 125 -17.28 11.67 23.78
N ALA A 126 -16.71 10.51 24.07
CA ALA A 126 -16.39 9.48 23.09
C ALA A 126 -16.92 8.11 23.56
N ARG A 127 -17.19 7.22 22.59
CA ARG A 127 -17.33 5.79 22.79
C ARG A 127 -16.44 5.09 21.77
N TYR A 128 -15.50 4.30 22.28
CA TYR A 128 -14.48 3.58 21.51
C TYR A 128 -13.53 4.49 20.70
N GLY A 129 -12.39 3.93 20.30
CA GLY A 129 -11.33 4.62 19.57
C GLY A 129 -10.00 4.65 20.32
N LYS A 130 -9.03 5.40 19.79
CA LYS A 130 -7.79 5.75 20.49
C LYS A 130 -7.96 7.11 21.15
N ILE A 131 -7.84 7.18 22.47
CA ILE A 131 -7.92 8.43 23.24
C ILE A 131 -6.51 8.72 23.76
N GLU A 132 -5.92 9.84 23.35
CA GLU A 132 -4.51 10.17 23.58
C GLU A 132 -4.33 11.56 24.17
N CYS A 133 -3.39 11.68 25.10
CA CYS A 133 -2.93 12.94 25.68
C CYS A 133 -1.41 12.99 25.67
N LYS A 134 -0.83 14.10 25.19
CA LYS A 134 0.60 14.36 25.32
C LYS A 134 0.83 15.38 26.42
N MET A 135 1.55 14.98 27.46
CA MET A 135 1.76 15.83 28.64
C MET A 135 3.08 15.58 29.35
N ARG A 136 3.48 16.55 30.17
CA ARG A 136 4.58 16.48 31.14
C ARG A 136 4.19 17.19 32.43
N VAL A 137 4.83 16.87 33.55
CA VAL A 137 4.55 17.50 34.85
C VAL A 137 5.84 18.04 35.46
N GLN A 138 6.06 19.35 35.31
CA GLN A 138 7.16 20.05 35.95
C GLN A 138 7.03 19.99 37.47
N ASN A 139 8.12 19.60 38.14
CA ASN A 139 8.14 19.28 39.57
C ASN A 139 7.11 18.20 39.96
N GLY A 140 6.78 17.30 39.03
CA GLY A 140 5.79 16.24 39.25
C GLY A 140 6.31 15.11 40.15
N SER A 141 7.63 14.89 40.19
CA SER A 141 8.27 13.87 41.03
C SER A 141 8.43 14.32 42.48
N GLN A 142 7.33 14.68 43.14
CA GLN A 142 7.30 15.11 44.55
C GLN A 142 6.24 14.35 45.33
N SER A 143 6.50 14.04 46.60
CA SER A 143 5.53 13.44 47.52
C SER A 143 4.20 14.19 47.50
N GLY A 144 3.09 13.45 47.39
CA GLY A 144 1.74 13.98 47.36
C GLY A 144 1.31 14.58 46.02
N VAL A 145 2.17 14.72 45.00
CA VAL A 145 1.72 15.18 43.68
C VAL A 145 1.04 14.04 42.93
N TRP A 146 -0.13 14.31 42.34
CA TRP A 146 -0.98 13.34 41.65
C TRP A 146 -1.63 13.96 40.39
N PRO A 147 -0.96 13.93 39.23
CA PRO A 147 -1.56 14.28 37.95
C PRO A 147 -2.45 13.14 37.42
N ALA A 148 -3.54 13.48 36.74
CA ALA A 148 -4.43 12.49 36.15
C ALA A 148 -5.00 12.95 34.78
N PHE A 149 -5.05 12.01 33.84
CA PHE A 149 -5.80 12.05 32.58
C PHE A 149 -6.70 10.82 32.51
N TRP A 150 -8.00 11.06 32.50
CA TRP A 150 -8.97 10.01 32.74
C TRP A 150 -10.33 10.36 32.14
N MET A 151 -11.25 9.41 32.17
CA MET A 151 -12.59 9.56 31.62
C MET A 151 -13.64 9.01 32.58
N MET A 152 -14.84 9.58 32.56
CA MET A 152 -15.97 9.11 33.36
C MET A 152 -17.23 9.00 32.51
N GLY A 153 -18.09 8.02 32.79
CA GLY A 153 -19.31 7.80 32.02
C GLY A 153 -20.25 9.00 32.02
N GLU A 154 -20.89 9.23 30.88
CA GLU A 154 -21.78 10.39 30.68
C GLU A 154 -23.00 10.38 31.63
N ASN A 155 -23.45 9.19 32.03
CA ASN A 155 -24.68 8.99 32.79
C ASN A 155 -24.45 8.07 34.00
N GLY A 156 -25.22 8.28 35.07
CA GLY A 156 -25.16 7.49 36.30
C GLY A 156 -24.33 8.12 37.41
N ASN A 157 -24.34 7.48 38.58
CA ASN A 157 -23.49 7.85 39.71
C ASN A 157 -22.23 6.98 39.72
N TRP A 158 -21.13 7.50 40.25
CA TRP A 158 -19.95 6.68 40.49
C TRP A 158 -20.23 5.58 41.54
N PRO A 159 -19.77 4.32 41.33
CA PRO A 159 -18.96 3.84 40.21
C PRO A 159 -19.78 3.26 39.03
N ASN A 160 -21.10 3.27 39.10
CA ASN A 160 -22.01 2.70 38.09
C ASN A 160 -21.98 3.43 36.73
N CYS A 161 -21.37 4.61 36.66
CA CYS A 161 -21.12 5.29 35.39
C CYS A 161 -19.90 4.74 34.66
N GLY A 162 -19.00 4.04 35.33
CA GLY A 162 -17.68 3.67 34.81
C GLY A 162 -16.67 4.81 34.89
N GLU A 163 -15.42 4.45 35.16
CA GLU A 163 -14.25 5.33 35.17
C GLU A 163 -13.10 4.63 34.42
N ILE A 164 -12.45 5.35 33.52
CA ILE A 164 -11.31 4.90 32.73
C ILE A 164 -10.13 5.82 33.04
N ASP A 165 -9.21 5.36 33.86
CA ASP A 165 -7.97 6.07 34.13
C ASP A 165 -6.94 5.70 33.07
N ILE A 166 -6.67 6.65 32.17
CA ILE A 166 -5.74 6.46 31.05
C ILE A 166 -4.30 6.67 31.54
N MET A 167 -4.10 7.68 32.38
CA MET A 167 -2.84 7.94 33.05
C MET A 167 -3.11 8.53 34.42
N GLU A 168 -2.68 7.82 35.45
CA GLU A 168 -2.39 8.41 36.76
C GLU A 168 -0.92 8.22 37.10
N HIS A 169 -0.41 9.17 37.88
CA HIS A 169 0.92 9.10 38.47
C HIS A 169 0.84 9.61 39.91
N ARG A 170 1.77 9.16 40.76
CA ARG A 170 1.87 9.62 42.14
C ARG A 170 3.31 9.79 42.57
N ASN A 171 3.51 10.74 43.46
CA ASN A 171 4.75 10.88 44.22
C ASN A 171 5.99 10.96 43.31
N THR A 172 6.99 10.12 43.58
CA THR A 172 8.25 10.04 42.85
C THR A 172 8.33 8.80 41.96
N GLU A 173 7.19 8.18 41.63
CA GLU A 173 7.18 6.96 40.82
C GLU A 173 7.65 7.26 39.39
N ASN A 174 8.23 6.26 38.73
CA ASN A 174 8.73 6.35 37.35
C ASN A 174 7.80 5.62 36.37
N THR A 175 6.55 5.45 36.76
CA THR A 175 5.55 4.65 36.07
C THR A 175 4.21 5.39 35.96
N ALA A 176 3.53 5.20 34.84
CA ALA A 176 2.12 5.51 34.66
C ALA A 176 1.26 4.30 35.07
N ILE A 177 0.10 4.62 35.63
CA ILE A 177 -0.89 3.68 36.16
C ILE A 177 -2.17 3.83 35.34
N GLY A 178 -2.68 2.73 34.80
CA GLY A 178 -3.98 2.67 34.13
C GLY A 178 -4.96 1.79 34.89
N THR A 179 -6.18 2.26 35.09
CA THR A 179 -7.17 1.59 35.94
C THR A 179 -8.58 1.72 35.36
N LEU A 180 -9.42 0.72 35.59
CA LEU A 180 -10.86 0.77 35.39
C LEU A 180 -11.57 0.68 36.72
N HIS A 181 -12.58 1.52 36.95
CA HIS A 181 -13.50 1.41 38.10
C HIS A 181 -14.94 1.25 37.64
N TRP A 182 -15.68 0.31 38.23
CA TRP A 182 -17.07 0.05 37.86
C TRP A 182 -17.88 -0.57 39.01
N ASN A 183 -19.17 -0.81 38.75
CA ASN A 183 -20.03 -1.59 39.64
C ASN A 183 -20.39 -2.92 38.96
N PRO A 184 -20.18 -4.10 39.58
CA PRO A 184 -20.59 -5.38 38.99
C PRO A 184 -22.10 -5.53 38.71
N GLY A 185 -22.92 -4.59 39.18
CA GLY A 185 -24.32 -4.46 38.81
C GLY A 185 -24.55 -4.19 37.32
N THR A 186 -25.80 -4.22 36.89
CA THR A 186 -26.17 -4.01 35.46
C THR A 186 -27.10 -2.80 35.29
N SER A 187 -27.07 -1.89 36.26
CA SER A 187 -27.91 -0.70 36.28
C SER A 187 -27.14 0.51 36.81
N LEU A 188 -27.33 1.64 36.14
CA LEU A 188 -26.78 2.96 36.49
C LEU A 188 -27.13 3.43 37.91
N TRP A 189 -28.09 2.76 38.57
CA TRP A 189 -28.63 3.14 39.88
C TRP A 189 -28.55 2.02 40.92
N ASP A 190 -27.83 0.95 40.63
CA ASP A 190 -27.56 -0.12 41.59
C ASP A 190 -26.86 0.40 42.85
N SER A 191 -27.01 -0.35 43.94
CA SER A 191 -26.37 -0.04 45.21
C SER A 191 -24.86 0.00 45.03
N TYR A 192 -24.20 0.91 45.76
CA TYR A 192 -22.75 1.09 45.72
C TYR A 192 -22.02 -0.25 45.94
N ASN A 193 -21.28 -0.69 44.93
CA ASN A 193 -20.41 -1.86 44.99
C ASN A 193 -19.23 -1.62 44.04
N HIS A 194 -18.19 -0.97 44.55
CA HIS A 194 -17.02 -0.57 43.78
C HIS A 194 -16.07 -1.73 43.54
N VAL A 195 -15.72 -1.95 42.27
CA VAL A 195 -14.65 -2.85 41.83
C VAL A 195 -13.68 -2.07 40.95
N TYR A 196 -12.41 -2.47 41.00
CA TYR A 196 -11.37 -1.91 40.17
C TYR A 196 -10.38 -2.97 39.69
N ALA A 197 -9.82 -2.75 38.51
CA ALA A 197 -8.79 -3.59 37.90
C ALA A 197 -7.91 -2.75 36.96
N GLY A 198 -6.65 -3.13 36.84
CA GLY A 198 -5.65 -2.43 36.03
C GLY A 198 -4.23 -2.67 36.53
N SER A 199 -3.35 -1.72 36.29
CA SER A 199 -1.90 -1.81 36.55
C SER A 199 -1.53 -2.30 37.94
N GLU A 200 -2.19 -1.78 38.98
CA GLU A 200 -1.87 -2.16 40.36
C GLU A 200 -2.35 -3.57 40.72
N THR A 201 -3.40 -4.06 40.05
CA THR A 201 -3.98 -5.37 40.35
C THR A 201 -3.18 -6.54 39.77
N ASN A 202 -2.46 -6.31 38.67
CA ASN A 202 -1.68 -7.34 37.98
C ASN A 202 -0.16 -7.02 37.89
N GLY A 203 0.27 -5.85 38.39
CA GLY A 203 1.66 -5.42 38.41
C GLY A 203 2.20 -4.92 37.07
N GLN A 204 1.33 -4.55 36.13
CA GLN A 204 1.72 -4.06 34.80
C GLN A 204 1.70 -2.53 34.73
N PHE A 205 2.87 -1.92 34.71
CA PHE A 205 3.03 -0.47 34.76
C PHE A 205 3.69 0.07 33.49
N GLY A 206 3.27 1.26 33.05
CA GLY A 206 3.89 1.95 31.93
C GLY A 206 5.15 2.68 32.39
N TYR A 207 6.34 2.16 32.09
CA TYR A 207 7.59 2.84 32.48
C TYR A 207 7.78 4.13 31.70
N ILE A 208 7.91 5.24 32.42
CA ILE A 208 8.12 6.59 31.84
C ILE A 208 9.47 7.19 32.21
N GLY A 209 10.20 6.59 33.15
CA GLY A 209 11.43 7.15 33.68
C GLY A 209 11.17 8.35 34.60
N SER A 210 10.54 9.42 34.09
CA SER A 210 10.11 10.58 34.86
C SER A 210 8.88 11.24 34.28
N ILE A 211 7.90 11.56 35.13
CA ILE A 211 6.72 12.36 34.76
C ILE A 211 7.10 13.80 34.31
N GLU A 212 8.34 14.24 34.53
CA GLU A 212 8.79 15.58 34.14
C GLU A 212 9.10 15.72 32.65
N GLN A 213 9.17 14.61 31.91
CA GLN A 213 9.39 14.56 30.46
C GLN A 213 8.05 14.52 29.69
N TRP A 214 8.08 14.88 28.40
CA TRP A 214 6.91 14.75 27.54
C TRP A 214 6.68 13.29 27.18
N HIS A 215 5.48 12.80 27.48
CA HIS A 215 5.05 11.44 27.12
C HIS A 215 3.67 11.49 26.47
N ARG A 216 3.41 10.51 25.59
CA ARG A 216 2.08 10.24 25.03
C ARG A 216 1.44 9.11 25.80
N TYR A 217 0.30 9.39 26.43
CA TYR A 217 -0.50 8.41 27.15
C TYR A 217 -1.78 8.17 26.38
N SER A 218 -2.11 6.90 26.12
CA SER A 218 -3.35 6.58 25.41
C SER A 218 -3.98 5.27 25.82
N VAL A 219 -5.28 5.17 25.59
CA VAL A 219 -5.98 3.88 25.49
C VAL A 219 -6.43 3.62 24.07
N GLU A 220 -6.37 2.36 23.64
CA GLU A 220 -7.23 1.85 22.58
C GLU A 220 -8.42 1.12 23.21
N TRP A 221 -9.61 1.64 22.93
CA TRP A 221 -10.86 1.22 23.54
C TRP A 221 -11.80 0.64 22.49
N TYR A 222 -12.18 -0.62 22.66
CA TYR A 222 -13.13 -1.35 21.81
C TYR A 222 -14.29 -1.88 22.66
N GLY A 223 -15.30 -2.51 22.03
CA GLY A 223 -16.46 -3.05 22.77
C GLY A 223 -16.13 -4.19 23.74
N ASP A 224 -15.02 -4.89 23.55
CA ASP A 224 -14.64 -6.10 24.27
C ASP A 224 -13.27 -6.02 24.98
N VAL A 225 -12.43 -5.05 24.64
CA VAL A 225 -11.07 -4.91 25.17
C VAL A 225 -10.64 -3.44 25.32
N MET A 226 -9.82 -3.20 26.35
CA MET A 226 -9.13 -1.94 26.60
C MET A 226 -7.62 -2.20 26.66
N LYS A 227 -6.82 -1.35 26.01
CA LYS A 227 -5.35 -1.46 25.98
C LYS A 227 -4.74 -0.12 26.35
N TRP A 228 -3.78 -0.08 27.29
CA TRP A 228 -3.09 1.16 27.68
C TRP A 228 -1.69 1.22 27.10
N PHE A 229 -1.30 2.41 26.69
CA PHE A 229 -0.03 2.70 26.05
C PHE A 229 0.64 3.90 26.69
N VAL A 230 1.97 3.84 26.75
CA VAL A 230 2.82 5.01 26.90
C VAL A 230 3.87 5.03 25.79
N ASP A 231 4.01 6.16 25.09
CA ASP A 231 4.92 6.34 23.96
C ASP A 231 4.83 5.19 22.93
N ASP A 232 3.59 4.87 22.53
CA ASP A 232 3.21 3.76 21.65
C ASP A 232 3.56 2.35 22.16
N THR A 233 4.07 2.22 23.39
CA THR A 233 4.32 0.93 24.04
C THR A 233 3.10 0.51 24.87
N CYS A 234 2.41 -0.55 24.43
CA CYS A 234 1.33 -1.15 25.19
C CYS A 234 1.89 -1.80 26.47
N TYR A 235 1.38 -1.42 27.65
CA TYR A 235 1.82 -2.00 28.92
C TYR A 235 0.72 -2.78 29.65
N GLU A 236 -0.56 -2.56 29.33
CA GLU A 236 -1.70 -3.22 29.96
C GLU A 236 -2.75 -3.57 28.91
N THR A 237 -3.44 -4.71 29.08
CA THR A 237 -4.57 -5.10 28.24
C THR A 237 -5.60 -5.84 29.09
N MET A 238 -6.82 -5.32 29.12
CA MET A 238 -7.91 -5.91 29.87
C MET A 238 -9.12 -6.20 28.98
N SER A 239 -9.68 -7.40 29.15
CA SER A 239 -10.99 -7.72 28.58
C SER A 239 -12.07 -6.98 29.37
N ILE A 240 -12.97 -6.33 28.65
CA ILE A 240 -14.17 -5.67 29.19
C ILE A 240 -15.46 -6.30 28.65
N SER A 241 -15.37 -7.49 28.05
CA SER A 241 -16.52 -8.18 27.43
C SER A 241 -17.50 -8.78 28.44
N SER A 242 -17.20 -8.71 29.74
CA SER A 242 -18.08 -9.19 30.79
C SER A 242 -19.33 -8.32 30.88
N ALA A 243 -20.51 -8.94 31.02
CA ALA A 243 -21.76 -8.20 31.25
C ALA A 243 -21.74 -7.38 32.55
N ALA A 244 -20.86 -7.72 33.50
CA ALA A 244 -20.65 -6.98 34.74
C ALA A 244 -19.72 -5.77 34.57
N MET A 245 -19.35 -5.42 33.33
CA MET A 245 -18.49 -4.29 32.96
C MET A 245 -19.15 -3.43 31.87
N GLU A 246 -20.49 -3.50 31.78
CA GLU A 246 -21.30 -2.87 30.74
C GLU A 246 -21.14 -1.34 30.65
N GLU A 247 -20.63 -0.72 31.72
CA GLU A 247 -20.31 0.69 31.77
C GLU A 247 -19.32 1.09 30.68
N PHE A 248 -18.32 0.25 30.40
CA PHE A 248 -17.28 0.52 29.40
C PHE A 248 -17.75 0.33 27.95
N GLN A 249 -19.03 0.04 27.73
CA GLN A 249 -19.68 0.07 26.40
C GLN A 249 -20.56 1.32 26.22
N ARG A 250 -20.42 2.33 27.10
CA ARG A 250 -21.18 3.59 27.09
C ARG A 250 -20.26 4.80 26.82
N ASN A 251 -20.87 5.94 26.50
CA ASN A 251 -20.15 7.21 26.30
C ASN A 251 -19.41 7.65 27.56
N HIS A 252 -18.17 8.12 27.40
CA HIS A 252 -17.35 8.69 28.46
C HIS A 252 -16.84 10.09 28.09
N TYR A 253 -16.83 11.01 29.05
CA TYR A 253 -16.26 12.36 28.91
C TYR A 253 -14.87 12.44 29.56
N ILE A 254 -14.05 13.40 29.12
CA ILE A 254 -12.63 13.51 29.48
C ILE A 254 -12.46 14.41 30.71
N LEU A 255 -11.46 14.10 31.54
CA LEU A 255 -11.01 14.88 32.68
C LEU A 255 -9.49 15.06 32.68
N LEU A 256 -9.04 16.22 33.15
CA LEU A 256 -7.64 16.56 33.41
C LEU A 256 -7.55 17.24 34.78
N ASN A 257 -6.67 16.79 35.66
CA ASN A 257 -6.40 17.48 36.91
C ASN A 257 -4.99 17.24 37.44
N LEU A 258 -4.58 18.14 38.34
CA LEU A 258 -3.39 17.98 39.16
C LEU A 258 -3.81 18.00 40.64
N ALA A 259 -4.07 16.83 41.19
CA ALA A 259 -4.43 16.65 42.59
C ALA A 259 -3.18 16.72 43.49
N ILE A 260 -3.40 17.07 44.76
CA ILE A 260 -2.39 17.02 45.81
C ILE A 260 -2.92 16.15 46.94
N GLY A 261 -2.28 15.00 47.15
CA GLY A 261 -2.58 14.06 48.21
C GLY A 261 -2.33 14.63 49.60
N GLY A 262 -3.15 14.18 50.53
CA GLY A 262 -3.03 14.46 51.96
C GLY A 262 -2.74 13.22 52.79
N PRO A 263 -2.67 13.36 54.12
CA PRO A 263 -2.43 12.24 55.04
C PRO A 263 -3.52 11.15 55.00
N ASN A 264 -4.67 11.42 54.37
CA ASN A 264 -5.79 10.50 54.23
C ASN A 264 -6.06 10.10 52.76
N THR A 265 -5.12 10.35 51.85
CA THR A 265 -5.25 10.00 50.43
C THR A 265 -4.54 8.65 50.18
N PRO A 266 -5.27 7.54 49.97
CA PRO A 266 -4.65 6.23 49.83
C PRO A 266 -3.83 6.10 48.55
N PHE A 267 -4.29 6.73 47.46
CA PHE A 267 -3.62 6.62 46.17
C PHE A 267 -2.18 7.14 46.24
N THR A 268 -1.94 8.30 46.85
CA THR A 268 -0.58 8.83 47.07
C THR A 268 0.17 8.11 48.21
N GLN A 269 -0.30 6.94 48.64
CA GLN A 269 0.26 6.17 49.75
C GLN A 269 0.35 6.98 51.04
N TYR A 270 -0.65 7.81 51.29
CA TYR A 270 -0.74 8.72 52.45
C TYR A 270 0.39 9.77 52.52
N GLN A 271 1.13 9.96 51.41
CA GLN A 271 2.13 11.01 51.31
C GLN A 271 1.47 12.37 51.06
N THR A 272 2.04 13.39 51.68
CA THR A 272 1.67 14.79 51.50
C THR A 272 2.88 15.57 50.98
N VAL A 273 2.61 16.67 50.27
CA VAL A 273 3.65 17.62 49.87
C VAL A 273 4.35 18.21 51.10
N SER A 274 5.64 18.53 50.96
CA SER A 274 6.42 19.15 52.03
C SER A 274 5.97 20.58 52.32
N ASP A 275 6.39 21.12 53.47
CA ASP A 275 6.18 22.54 53.81
C ASP A 275 6.89 23.49 52.81
N SER A 276 7.96 23.02 52.16
CA SER A 276 8.70 23.76 51.14
C SER A 276 8.09 23.65 49.73
N PHE A 277 7.00 22.89 49.57
CA PHE A 277 6.31 22.78 48.29
C PHE A 277 5.81 24.15 47.84
N SER A 278 6.30 24.58 46.68
CA SER A 278 5.93 25.85 46.06
C SER A 278 4.91 25.63 44.94
N ASN A 279 5.23 24.75 43.99
CA ASN A 279 4.35 24.38 42.90
C ASN A 279 4.71 23.05 42.22
N ALA A 280 3.73 22.51 41.47
CA ALA A 280 3.90 21.56 40.38
C ALA A 280 3.00 21.99 39.22
N ILE A 281 3.41 21.74 37.97
CA ILE A 281 2.69 22.20 36.78
C ILE A 281 2.55 21.05 35.79
N MET A 282 1.33 20.63 35.51
CA MET A 282 1.00 19.70 34.44
C MET A 282 0.79 20.49 33.15
N TYR A 283 1.69 20.32 32.19
CA TYR A 283 1.58 20.86 30.85
C TYR A 283 0.97 19.82 29.92
N VAL A 284 -0.10 20.17 29.23
CA VAL A 284 -0.81 19.32 28.27
C VAL A 284 -0.74 19.97 26.90
N ASP A 285 0.02 19.36 26.00
CA ASP A 285 0.25 19.81 24.63
C ASP A 285 -1.04 19.64 23.82
N TYR A 286 -1.64 18.46 23.88
CA TYR A 286 -2.92 18.18 23.25
C TYR A 286 -3.70 17.05 23.93
N VAL A 287 -5.01 17.02 23.68
CA VAL A 287 -5.87 15.84 23.84
C VAL A 287 -6.51 15.51 22.49
N ARG A 288 -6.41 14.26 22.06
CA ARG A 288 -6.89 13.81 20.75
C ARG A 288 -7.70 12.52 20.85
N VAL A 289 -8.72 12.41 20.01
CA VAL A 289 -9.51 11.20 19.84
C VAL A 289 -9.46 10.76 18.39
N TYR A 290 -9.07 9.51 18.18
CA TYR A 290 -9.02 8.88 16.88
C TYR A 290 -10.03 7.73 16.82
N GLN A 291 -10.72 7.61 15.69
CA GLN A 291 -11.70 6.56 15.46
C GLN A 291 -11.50 5.98 14.05
N GLY A 292 -11.68 4.67 13.92
CA GLY A 292 -11.78 3.98 12.63
C GLY A 292 -13.14 4.20 11.98
N SER A 293 -13.49 3.35 11.01
CA SER A 293 -14.74 3.46 10.25
C SER A 293 -15.92 2.68 10.83
N ASP A 294 -15.77 2.06 12.00
CA ASP A 294 -16.84 1.29 12.64
C ASP A 294 -18.00 2.21 13.05
N SER A 295 -19.23 1.79 12.76
CA SER A 295 -20.45 2.51 13.14
C SER A 295 -20.67 2.62 14.65
N ASP A 296 -20.05 1.75 15.45
CA ASP A 296 -20.17 1.76 16.91
C ASP A 296 -19.35 2.88 17.58
N PHE A 297 -18.40 3.47 16.84
CA PHE A 297 -17.56 4.58 17.28
C PHE A 297 -18.39 5.87 17.35
N VAL A 298 -18.45 6.46 18.53
CA VAL A 298 -19.23 7.68 18.78
C VAL A 298 -18.32 8.78 19.29
N ILE A 299 -18.52 9.99 18.79
CA ILE A 299 -17.91 11.18 19.37
C ILE A 299 -18.90 12.34 19.28
N ASN A 300 -19.06 13.09 20.38
CA ASN A 300 -19.85 14.31 20.34
C ASN A 300 -19.12 15.39 19.52
N LYS A 301 -19.84 16.35 18.94
CA LYS A 301 -19.26 17.47 18.16
C LYS A 301 -18.05 17.06 17.30
N LYS A 302 -18.21 15.96 16.54
CA LYS A 302 -17.18 15.46 15.63
C LYS A 302 -16.68 16.60 14.77
N THR A 303 -15.37 16.79 14.72
CA THR A 303 -14.79 17.80 13.83
C THR A 303 -14.40 17.07 12.54
N GLU A 304 -15.04 17.41 11.44
CA GLU A 304 -14.69 16.86 10.13
C GLU A 304 -13.45 17.58 9.60
N ASN A 305 -12.56 16.85 8.92
CA ASN A 305 -11.32 17.38 8.37
C ASN A 305 -10.40 18.02 9.42
N VAL A 306 -10.33 17.45 10.63
CA VAL A 306 -9.23 17.78 11.55
C VAL A 306 -7.95 17.34 10.85
N THR A 307 -7.29 18.30 10.22
CA THR A 307 -5.92 18.11 9.75
C THR A 307 -5.16 17.77 11.00
N GLN A 308 -4.56 16.57 11.06
CA GLN A 308 -3.61 16.25 12.11
C GLN A 308 -2.68 17.47 12.19
N PRO A 309 -2.63 18.20 13.31
CA PRO A 309 -1.56 19.15 13.51
C PRO A 309 -0.33 18.28 13.31
N THR A 310 0.43 18.58 12.26
CA THR A 310 1.67 17.87 11.94
C THR A 310 2.33 17.67 13.27
N GLN A 311 2.38 16.41 13.74
CA GLN A 311 3.46 16.08 14.65
C GLN A 311 4.65 16.67 13.92
N VAL A 312 5.40 17.53 14.59
CA VAL A 312 6.77 17.72 14.17
C VAL A 312 7.45 16.39 14.50
N ASP A 313 7.09 15.34 13.77
CA ASP A 313 8.09 14.45 13.26
C ASP A 313 9.05 15.42 12.59
N ASP A 314 10.15 15.70 13.28
CA ASP A 314 11.29 16.39 12.68
C ASP A 314 11.76 15.64 11.41
N GLY A 315 11.18 14.46 11.14
CA GLY A 315 11.41 13.55 10.04
C GLY A 315 12.58 12.63 10.37
N TYR A 316 12.98 12.55 11.64
CA TYR A 316 14.14 11.79 12.06
C TYR A 316 13.75 10.47 12.73
N THR A 317 14.20 9.36 12.18
CA THR A 317 14.08 8.02 12.74
C THR A 317 15.16 7.78 13.80
N THR A 318 14.82 7.17 14.93
CA THR A 318 15.82 6.83 15.97
C THR A 318 16.87 5.85 15.43
N CYS A 319 18.15 6.16 15.64
CA CYS A 319 19.25 5.29 15.23
C CYS A 319 19.26 4.01 16.06
N ALA A 320 19.40 2.85 15.41
CA ALA A 320 19.68 1.59 16.09
C ALA A 320 21.00 1.64 16.88
N SER A 321 21.00 1.05 18.08
CA SER A 321 22.17 0.98 18.96
C SER A 321 23.12 -0.15 18.57
N ASP A 322 24.42 0.13 18.69
CA ASP A 322 25.54 -0.81 18.62
C ASP A 322 25.61 -1.64 17.32
N ASN A 323 25.02 -1.14 16.24
CA ASN A 323 25.04 -1.77 14.93
C ASN A 323 25.28 -0.74 13.82
N THR A 324 25.87 -1.19 12.71
CA THR A 324 25.96 -0.38 11.49
C THR A 324 24.67 -0.54 10.69
N VAL A 325 24.03 0.56 10.32
CA VAL A 325 22.77 0.54 9.55
C VAL A 325 22.99 1.17 8.18
N ASN A 326 22.48 0.51 7.14
CA ASN A 326 22.53 0.97 5.75
C ASN A 326 21.22 1.69 5.38
N LEU A 327 21.34 2.88 4.78
CA LEU A 327 20.23 3.74 4.40
C LEU A 327 20.15 4.00 2.88
N GLY A 328 20.94 3.27 2.09
CA GLY A 328 21.14 3.52 0.66
C GLY A 328 22.56 4.04 0.36
N SER A 329 22.70 5.35 0.21
CA SER A 329 23.97 6.03 -0.09
C SER A 329 24.81 6.32 1.16
N TRP A 330 24.19 6.32 2.34
CA TRP A 330 24.84 6.51 3.64
C TRP A 330 24.65 5.30 4.56
N ASN A 331 25.55 5.21 5.54
CA ASN A 331 25.46 4.34 6.69
C ASN A 331 25.81 5.14 7.96
N TYR A 332 25.37 4.65 9.11
CA TYR A 332 25.79 5.16 10.40
C TYR A 332 26.07 4.03 11.39
N TYR A 333 26.80 4.34 12.46
CA TYR A 333 26.94 3.51 13.65
C TYR A 333 26.82 4.37 14.90
N VAL A 334 26.09 3.88 15.90
CA VAL A 334 25.89 4.54 17.21
C VAL A 334 26.21 3.56 18.33
N GLY A 335 27.35 3.74 19.02
CA GLY A 335 27.84 2.89 20.10
C GLY A 335 27.20 3.18 21.46
N SER A 336 25.88 2.99 21.58
CA SER A 336 25.14 3.33 22.79
C SER A 336 25.65 2.61 24.04
N SER A 337 26.03 1.33 23.94
CA SER A 337 26.43 0.51 25.10
C SER A 337 27.79 0.88 25.70
N TRP A 338 28.75 1.28 24.87
CA TRP A 338 30.15 1.48 25.28
C TRP A 338 30.60 2.94 25.19
N ALA A 339 29.98 3.74 24.34
CA ALA A 339 30.28 5.15 24.17
C ALA A 339 29.19 6.09 24.71
N GLY A 340 28.04 5.58 25.16
CA GLY A 340 26.96 6.40 25.71
C GLY A 340 26.37 7.40 24.70
N THR A 341 26.46 7.09 23.40
CA THR A 341 25.95 7.95 22.32
C THR A 341 24.55 7.54 21.89
N ALA A 342 23.74 8.51 21.49
CA ALA A 342 22.45 8.28 20.86
C ALA A 342 22.20 9.35 19.78
N ALA A 343 21.48 8.97 18.72
CA ALA A 343 21.12 9.88 17.64
C ALA A 343 19.82 9.46 16.96
N ARG A 344 19.29 10.35 16.12
CA ARG A 344 18.21 10.10 15.16
C ARG A 344 18.71 10.52 13.77
N TYR A 345 18.23 9.90 12.71
CA TYR A 345 18.67 10.17 11.33
C TYR A 345 17.49 10.49 10.40
N LYS A 346 17.74 11.22 9.32
CA LYS A 346 16.78 11.53 8.26
C LYS A 346 17.47 11.43 6.91
N GLY A 347 16.80 10.90 5.89
CA GLY A 347 17.40 10.67 4.57
C GLY A 347 18.51 9.61 4.61
N GLY A 348 19.49 9.73 3.72
CA GLY A 348 20.58 8.77 3.54
C GLY A 348 20.48 7.94 2.26
N SER A 349 19.40 8.11 1.50
CA SER A 349 19.19 7.45 0.21
C SER A 349 20.03 8.09 -0.90
N ASP A 350 20.25 9.41 -0.84
CA ASP A 350 21.11 10.20 -1.72
C ASP A 350 22.38 10.66 -0.97
N LEU A 351 23.42 11.07 -1.69
CA LEU A 351 24.63 11.60 -1.05
C LEU A 351 24.41 12.98 -0.39
N ASN A 352 23.37 13.72 -0.77
CA ASN A 352 23.10 15.09 -0.33
C ASN A 352 21.82 15.26 0.52
N ASP A 353 21.14 14.17 0.88
CA ASP A 353 19.90 14.20 1.68
C ASP A 353 20.08 13.75 3.13
N PHE A 354 21.29 13.33 3.53
CA PHE A 354 21.52 12.70 4.82
C PHE A 354 21.66 13.71 5.94
N SER A 355 20.93 13.48 7.04
CA SER A 355 21.04 14.27 8.26
C SER A 355 21.04 13.40 9.52
N LEU A 356 21.82 13.82 10.50
CA LEU A 356 21.96 13.16 11.79
C LEU A 356 21.76 14.15 12.93
N LYS A 357 20.82 13.86 13.83
CA LYS A 357 20.52 14.62 15.05
C LYS A 357 21.02 13.86 16.27
N VAL A 358 22.06 14.37 16.91
CA VAL A 358 22.68 13.77 18.10
C VAL A 358 21.77 14.02 19.31
N THR A 359 21.34 12.96 19.98
CA THR A 359 20.46 13.04 21.17
C THR A 359 21.20 12.75 22.47
N ALA A 360 22.31 12.01 22.42
CA ALA A 360 23.23 11.84 23.55
C ALA A 360 24.68 11.69 23.06
N SER A 361 25.63 12.12 23.88
CA SER A 361 27.07 12.04 23.57
C SER A 361 27.86 11.68 24.82
N GLY A 362 28.56 10.54 24.81
CA GLY A 362 29.49 10.17 25.88
C GLY A 362 30.95 10.56 25.60
N GLY A 363 31.21 11.34 24.55
CA GLY A 363 32.49 12.00 24.29
C GLY A 363 33.65 11.09 23.88
N GLN A 364 33.36 9.85 23.45
CA GLN A 364 34.37 8.89 22.99
C GLN A 364 34.58 9.02 21.48
N GLU A 365 35.85 9.00 21.03
CA GLU A 365 36.16 8.92 19.60
C GLU A 365 35.57 7.64 19.00
N TRP A 366 35.02 7.75 17.79
CA TRP A 366 34.33 6.67 17.08
C TRP A 366 33.11 6.08 17.78
N GLY A 367 32.69 6.66 18.92
CA GLY A 367 31.46 6.31 19.62
C GLY A 367 30.23 6.45 18.72
N MET A 368 30.30 7.35 17.74
CA MET A 368 29.32 7.51 16.69
C MET A 368 30.04 7.88 15.40
N ASN A 369 29.61 7.31 14.26
CA ASN A 369 30.15 7.69 12.97
C ASN A 369 29.07 7.66 11.88
N ALA A 370 29.29 8.48 10.85
CA ALA A 370 28.53 8.46 9.60
C ALA A 370 29.50 8.19 8.45
N HIS A 371 29.11 7.36 7.50
CA HIS A 371 29.95 7.05 6.35
C HIS A 371 29.16 6.74 5.09
N THR A 372 29.67 7.18 3.94
CA THR A 372 29.02 6.89 2.65
C THR A 372 29.07 5.40 2.36
N LYS A 373 28.26 4.93 1.40
CA LYS A 373 28.57 3.67 0.71
C LYS A 373 29.92 3.82 0.00
N LYS A 374 30.57 2.68 -0.28
CA LYS A 374 31.80 2.66 -1.09
C LYS A 374 31.52 3.29 -2.46
N LEU A 375 32.24 4.35 -2.79
CA LEU A 375 32.18 5.06 -4.06
C LEU A 375 33.27 4.54 -4.98
N SER A 376 32.94 4.24 -6.23
CA SER A 376 33.90 3.72 -7.20
C SER A 376 34.91 4.79 -7.64
N VAL A 377 36.18 4.42 -7.66
CA VAL A 377 37.29 5.26 -8.11
C VAL A 377 38.31 4.42 -8.87
N THR A 378 39.17 5.06 -9.66
CA THR A 378 40.28 4.39 -10.34
C THR A 378 41.57 4.56 -9.54
N PRO A 379 42.23 3.47 -9.09
CA PRO A 379 43.50 3.59 -8.38
C PRO A 379 44.54 4.37 -9.20
N GLY A 380 45.24 5.31 -8.55
CA GLY A 380 46.29 6.12 -9.19
C GLY A 380 45.83 7.38 -9.94
N HIS A 381 44.52 7.54 -10.18
CA HIS A 381 43.93 8.79 -10.67
C HIS A 381 43.91 9.87 -9.56
N THR A 382 43.80 11.15 -9.93
CA THR A 382 43.68 12.26 -8.98
C THR A 382 42.23 12.70 -8.89
N TYR A 383 41.63 12.63 -7.71
CA TYR A 383 40.25 13.05 -7.49
C TYR A 383 40.20 14.34 -6.68
N SER A 384 39.31 15.25 -7.07
CA SER A 384 38.87 16.36 -6.22
C SER A 384 37.62 15.94 -5.47
N TYR A 385 37.58 16.17 -4.16
CA TYR A 385 36.41 15.92 -3.32
C TYR A 385 35.93 17.18 -2.63
N SER A 386 34.63 17.23 -2.35
CA SER A 386 34.02 18.18 -1.42
C SER A 386 32.88 17.50 -0.67
N VAL A 387 32.76 17.77 0.64
CA VAL A 387 31.62 17.41 1.48
C VAL A 387 31.35 18.60 2.41
N THR A 388 30.11 19.11 2.42
CA THR A 388 29.67 20.13 3.37
C THR A 388 28.88 19.48 4.50
N VAL A 389 29.33 19.70 5.74
CA VAL A 389 28.60 19.34 6.95
C VAL A 389 28.00 20.61 7.54
N ASN A 390 26.70 20.83 7.35
CA ASN A 390 25.99 21.94 7.97
C ASN A 390 25.61 21.56 9.41
N SER A 391 26.07 22.34 10.39
CA SER A 391 25.80 22.10 11.80
C SER A 391 24.95 23.21 12.40
N ASN A 392 23.95 22.90 13.20
CA ASN A 392 23.21 23.93 13.96
C ASN A 392 24.05 24.49 15.14
N GLN A 393 25.04 23.75 15.62
CA GLN A 393 25.89 24.13 16.77
C GLN A 393 27.38 24.17 16.39
N ALA A 394 28.15 24.98 17.11
CA ALA A 394 29.61 25.08 16.96
C ALA A 394 30.37 24.32 18.07
N GLY A 395 31.65 24.05 17.86
CA GLY A 395 32.61 23.67 18.90
C GLY A 395 33.07 22.21 18.90
N ALA A 396 32.32 21.28 18.33
CA ALA A 396 32.74 19.88 18.24
C ALA A 396 33.86 19.70 17.20
N SER A 397 34.85 18.84 17.49
CA SER A 397 35.88 18.47 16.50
C SER A 397 35.47 17.20 15.78
N VAL A 398 35.28 17.29 14.46
CA VAL A 398 34.90 16.17 13.59
C VAL A 398 36.08 15.83 12.69
N PHE A 399 36.48 14.56 12.68
CA PHE A 399 37.55 14.03 11.84
C PHE A 399 36.98 13.28 10.65
N MET A 400 37.56 13.47 9.47
CA MET A 400 37.15 12.80 8.23
C MET A 400 38.32 12.01 7.62
N LYS A 401 38.04 10.78 7.17
CA LYS A 401 38.98 9.94 6.43
C LYS A 401 38.30 9.13 5.32
N ASP A 402 39.12 8.54 4.45
CA ASP A 402 38.74 7.38 3.65
C ASP A 402 38.97 6.11 4.48
N GLU A 403 37.91 5.37 4.78
CA GLU A 403 38.00 4.12 5.54
C GLU A 403 38.69 3.00 4.77
N VAL A 404 38.58 2.97 3.43
CA VAL A 404 39.10 1.86 2.62
C VAL A 404 40.61 2.01 2.37
N GLY A 405 41.06 3.22 2.02
CA GLY A 405 42.45 3.54 1.74
C GLY A 405 43.25 4.08 2.93
N ASP A 406 42.62 4.27 4.09
CA ASP A 406 43.20 4.88 5.29
C ASP A 406 43.83 6.26 5.02
N ILE A 407 43.14 7.07 4.21
CA ILE A 407 43.60 8.42 3.84
C ILE A 407 42.93 9.45 4.75
N ASN A 408 43.74 10.20 5.50
CA ASN A 408 43.25 11.21 6.43
C ASN A 408 42.94 12.54 5.70
N PHE A 409 41.68 12.95 5.71
CA PHE A 409 41.22 14.22 5.13
C PHE A 409 41.24 15.38 6.13
N GLY A 410 41.47 15.07 7.42
CA GLY A 410 41.74 16.04 8.48
C GLY A 410 40.59 16.26 9.45
N THR A 411 40.85 17.06 10.49
CA THR A 411 39.87 17.42 11.52
C THR A 411 39.44 18.86 11.36
N LYS A 412 38.15 19.15 11.52
CA LYS A 412 37.63 20.50 11.65
C LYS A 412 36.85 20.67 12.94
N THR A 413 37.05 21.81 13.59
CA THR A 413 36.13 22.28 14.64
C THR A 413 34.91 22.87 13.96
N LEU A 414 33.73 22.33 14.25
CA LEU A 414 32.48 22.77 13.66
C LEU A 414 32.19 24.23 14.02
N VAL A 415 31.78 25.01 13.03
CA VAL A 415 31.05 26.27 13.21
C VAL A 415 29.56 26.02 12.98
N SER A 416 28.71 26.88 13.54
CA SER A 416 27.29 26.89 13.17
C SER A 416 27.17 27.33 11.70
N GLY A 417 26.40 26.59 10.91
CA GLY A 417 26.37 26.70 9.45
C GLY A 417 27.27 25.68 8.74
N ASP A 418 27.75 26.03 7.54
CA ASP A 418 28.42 25.11 6.63
C ASP A 418 29.91 24.88 6.99
N ASN A 419 30.29 23.61 7.16
CA ASN A 419 31.66 23.17 7.38
C ASN A 419 32.13 22.35 6.17
N VAL A 420 32.95 22.95 5.31
CA VAL A 420 33.37 22.32 4.05
C VAL A 420 34.69 21.57 4.21
N TYR A 421 34.66 20.26 3.95
CA TYR A 421 35.82 19.40 3.74
C TYR A 421 36.06 19.28 2.25
N SER A 422 37.17 19.77 1.74
CA SER A 422 37.51 19.64 0.33
C SER A 422 39.00 19.53 0.12
N GLY A 423 39.39 18.96 -1.00
CA GLY A 423 40.78 18.78 -1.36
C GLY A 423 40.94 17.85 -2.56
N THR A 424 42.17 17.42 -2.79
CA THR A 424 42.49 16.41 -3.82
C THR A 424 43.22 15.24 -3.20
N PHE A 425 42.96 14.03 -3.67
CA PHE A 425 43.67 12.82 -3.23
C PHE A 425 43.83 11.83 -4.37
N LYS A 426 44.70 10.84 -4.16
CA LYS A 426 44.90 9.71 -5.08
C LYS A 426 44.53 8.42 -4.35
N PRO A 427 43.41 7.78 -4.68
CA PRO A 427 43.03 6.52 -4.06
C PRO A 427 44.03 5.42 -4.43
N THR A 428 44.33 4.57 -3.46
CA THR A 428 45.14 3.35 -3.62
C THR A 428 44.28 2.12 -3.92
N ASN A 429 42.98 2.20 -3.62
CA ASN A 429 41.97 1.17 -3.88
C ASN A 429 41.01 1.61 -4.98
N ASP A 430 40.21 0.66 -5.49
CA ASP A 430 39.17 0.88 -6.50
C ASP A 430 37.86 1.45 -5.93
N THR A 431 37.83 1.65 -4.61
CA THR A 431 36.73 2.27 -3.89
C THR A 431 37.25 3.20 -2.79
N VAL A 432 36.48 4.25 -2.51
CA VAL A 432 36.69 5.19 -1.40
C VAL A 432 35.43 5.22 -0.53
N GLN A 433 35.57 5.38 0.78
CA GLN A 433 34.44 5.55 1.69
C GLN A 433 34.71 6.72 2.63
N PHE A 434 33.99 7.82 2.46
CA PHE A 434 34.10 8.96 3.37
C PHE A 434 33.47 8.63 4.71
N MET A 435 34.26 8.68 5.78
CA MET A 435 33.82 8.38 7.14
C MET A 435 34.14 9.53 8.09
N PHE A 436 33.17 9.88 8.93
CA PHE A 436 33.23 10.98 9.89
C PHE A 436 33.17 10.45 11.33
N ASP A 437 34.12 10.84 12.18
CA ASP A 437 34.04 10.63 13.63
C ASP A 437 33.15 11.70 14.28
N LEU A 438 32.02 11.25 14.82
CA LEU A 438 30.99 12.10 15.42
C LEU A 438 30.85 11.87 16.93
N GLY A 439 31.64 10.99 17.54
CA GLY A 439 31.44 10.58 18.93
C GLY A 439 31.67 11.67 19.98
N LYS A 440 32.32 12.77 19.59
CA LYS A 440 32.52 14.00 20.40
C LYS A 440 31.55 15.14 20.07
N VAL A 441 30.59 14.92 19.17
CA VAL A 441 29.57 15.93 18.85
C VAL A 441 28.55 16.00 20.00
N ALA A 442 28.19 17.20 20.43
CA ALA A 442 27.33 17.41 21.59
C ALA A 442 25.85 17.05 21.30
N ALA A 443 25.13 16.60 22.33
CA ALA A 443 23.69 16.37 22.25
C ALA A 443 22.94 17.66 21.86
N GLY A 444 21.88 17.52 21.06
CA GLY A 444 21.14 18.64 20.46
C GLY A 444 21.76 19.17 19.15
N THR A 445 22.88 18.62 18.70
CA THR A 445 23.49 19.00 17.41
C THR A 445 22.84 18.24 16.25
N THR A 446 22.42 18.96 15.22
CA THR A 446 21.97 18.41 13.93
C THR A 446 23.04 18.67 12.88
N LEU A 447 23.43 17.62 12.17
CA LEU A 447 24.43 17.62 11.12
C LEU A 447 23.78 17.22 9.79
N ASN A 448 23.66 18.15 8.84
CA ASN A 448 23.19 17.86 7.50
C ASN A 448 24.37 17.72 6.54
N PHE A 449 24.49 16.58 5.87
CA PHE A 449 25.53 16.29 4.89
C PHE A 449 25.01 16.64 3.49
N LYS A 450 25.69 17.59 2.83
CA LYS A 450 25.32 18.10 1.50
C LYS A 450 26.55 18.45 0.67
N ASN A 451 26.35 18.74 -0.62
CA ASN A 451 27.42 19.05 -1.58
C ASN A 451 28.53 17.98 -1.62
N VAL A 452 28.16 16.70 -1.51
CA VAL A 452 29.08 15.56 -1.63
C VAL A 452 29.44 15.38 -3.09
N THR A 453 30.68 15.69 -3.44
CA THR A 453 31.21 15.57 -4.81
C THR A 453 32.52 14.81 -4.79
N LEU A 454 32.72 13.99 -5.82
CA LEU A 454 33.94 13.26 -6.08
C LEU A 454 34.16 13.25 -7.60
N THR A 455 35.12 14.04 -8.06
CA THR A 455 35.37 14.27 -9.50
C THR A 455 36.76 13.82 -9.86
N ASP A 456 36.88 12.99 -10.89
CA ASP A 456 38.19 12.65 -11.47
C ASP A 456 38.77 13.89 -12.16
N THR A 457 39.92 14.34 -11.66
CA THR A 457 40.66 15.51 -12.15
C THR A 457 41.97 15.12 -12.81
N THR A 458 42.16 13.84 -13.09
CA THR A 458 43.33 13.36 -13.81
C THR A 458 43.39 14.06 -15.17
N PRO A 459 44.45 14.84 -15.47
CA PRO A 459 44.50 15.57 -16.72
C PRO A 459 44.43 14.60 -17.89
N SER A 460 43.38 14.72 -18.71
CA SER A 460 43.34 14.13 -20.04
C SER A 460 44.54 14.67 -20.81
N VAL A 461 45.45 13.79 -21.20
CA VAL A 461 46.60 14.16 -22.04
C VAL A 461 46.05 14.52 -23.42
N ILE A 462 45.79 15.82 -23.61
CA ILE A 462 45.65 16.44 -24.92
C ILE A 462 46.70 17.55 -24.97
N GLU A 463 47.49 17.51 -26.04
CA GLU A 463 48.64 18.36 -26.27
C GLU A 463 48.31 19.86 -26.19
N THR A 464 49.27 20.58 -25.60
CA THR A 464 49.26 22.01 -25.28
C THR A 464 49.29 22.93 -26.50
N THR A 465 48.54 24.04 -26.47
CA THR A 465 49.08 25.39 -26.78
C THR A 465 48.33 26.54 -26.08
N LYS A 466 48.96 27.03 -25.01
CA LYS A 466 49.15 28.39 -24.45
C LYS A 466 48.23 29.60 -24.81
N ALA A 467 47.81 30.31 -23.75
CA ALA A 467 47.10 31.59 -23.65
C ALA A 467 47.87 32.84 -24.16
N PRO A 468 47.18 34.00 -24.36
CA PRO A 468 47.23 35.05 -23.32
C PRO A 468 45.94 35.91 -23.12
N GLU A 469 45.76 36.40 -21.88
CA GLU A 469 44.87 37.48 -21.39
C GLU A 469 45.43 38.90 -21.71
N PRO A 470 44.81 40.06 -21.36
CA PRO A 470 43.40 40.45 -21.02
C PRO A 470 42.91 41.75 -21.73
N THR A 471 41.59 42.04 -21.85
CA THR A 471 40.99 43.43 -21.80
C THR A 471 39.44 43.51 -21.90
N THR A 472 38.81 44.13 -20.88
CA THR A 472 37.73 45.18 -20.88
C THR A 472 36.27 44.97 -21.42
N VAL A 473 35.34 44.70 -20.48
CA VAL A 473 33.96 45.21 -20.16
C VAL A 473 32.75 45.22 -21.16
N LYS A 474 31.61 44.68 -20.65
CA LYS A 474 30.13 44.97 -20.83
C LYS A 474 29.33 43.97 -21.69
N PRO A 475 27.99 43.80 -21.49
CA PRO A 475 27.11 43.90 -20.31
C PRO A 475 26.39 42.55 -20.01
N VAL A 476 25.82 42.38 -18.82
CA VAL A 476 24.87 41.27 -18.54
C VAL A 476 23.53 41.64 -19.18
N THR A 477 23.18 40.99 -20.29
CA THR A 477 21.80 40.91 -20.75
C THR A 477 21.21 39.64 -20.14
N GLY A 478 20.53 39.79 -19.01
CA GLY A 478 19.67 38.75 -18.45
C GLY A 478 18.36 38.70 -19.23
N ASP A 479 17.82 37.49 -19.38
CA ASP A 479 16.56 37.22 -20.07
C ASP A 479 15.41 38.02 -19.41
N GLU A 480 14.70 38.82 -20.21
CA GLU A 480 13.50 39.54 -19.76
C GLU A 480 12.34 38.54 -19.63
N GLU A 481 11.82 38.35 -18.42
CA GLU A 481 10.63 37.56 -18.14
C GLU A 481 9.38 38.43 -18.30
N TRP A 482 8.33 37.85 -18.89
CA TRP A 482 7.03 38.50 -19.08
C TRP A 482 6.03 37.92 -18.09
N ILE A 483 5.36 38.79 -17.31
CA ILE A 483 4.27 38.37 -16.43
C ILE A 483 2.97 38.95 -16.96
N THR A 484 1.98 38.07 -16.99
CA THR A 484 0.56 38.18 -17.28
C THR A 484 -0.06 39.57 -17.38
N VAL A 485 -1.02 39.61 -18.30
CA VAL A 485 -1.96 40.67 -18.63
C VAL A 485 -2.78 41.12 -17.41
N ASP A 486 -2.75 42.41 -17.06
CA ASP A 486 -3.69 42.95 -16.04
C ASP A 486 -5.14 42.92 -16.55
N ASN A 487 -6.14 43.18 -15.69
CA ASN A 487 -7.55 43.16 -16.09
C ASN A 487 -7.89 44.17 -17.21
N SER A 488 -6.97 45.07 -17.55
CA SER A 488 -7.07 46.08 -18.61
C SER A 488 -6.22 45.75 -19.85
N ASN A 489 -5.73 44.52 -19.97
CA ASN A 489 -4.91 44.03 -21.06
C ASN A 489 -3.46 44.54 -21.17
N ASN A 490 -2.88 45.14 -20.12
CA ASN A 490 -1.48 45.59 -20.17
C ASN A 490 -0.51 44.46 -19.78
N MET A 491 0.62 44.35 -20.50
CA MET A 491 1.69 43.40 -20.17
C MET A 491 2.87 44.09 -19.51
N TYR A 492 3.48 43.42 -18.53
CA TYR A 492 4.65 43.92 -17.81
C TYR A 492 5.83 42.97 -18.01
N SER A 493 6.99 43.52 -18.38
CA SER A 493 8.27 42.79 -18.39
C SER A 493 9.24 43.30 -17.35
N TYR A 494 10.06 42.39 -16.84
CA TYR A 494 11.11 42.70 -15.89
C TYR A 494 12.31 41.76 -16.10
N ALA A 495 13.48 42.22 -15.65
CA ALA A 495 14.68 41.39 -15.60
C ALA A 495 14.87 40.88 -14.17
N SER A 496 15.16 39.58 -14.02
CA SER A 496 15.38 38.96 -12.72
C SER A 496 16.56 39.60 -11.97
N ALA A 497 16.44 39.69 -10.64
CA ALA A 497 17.49 40.22 -9.76
C ALA A 497 17.56 39.42 -8.45
N ASP A 498 18.76 39.16 -7.96
CA ASP A 498 19.05 38.14 -6.93
C ASP A 498 18.27 38.29 -5.61
N ASN A 499 17.82 39.50 -5.26
CA ASN A 499 17.22 39.83 -3.97
C ASN A 499 15.75 40.31 -4.03
N ILE A 500 15.14 40.38 -5.22
CA ILE A 500 13.78 40.92 -5.42
C ILE A 500 12.98 39.95 -6.29
N THR A 501 11.76 39.66 -5.87
CA THR A 501 10.83 38.81 -6.64
C THR A 501 9.56 39.60 -6.93
N VAL A 502 9.15 39.65 -8.20
CA VAL A 502 7.82 40.16 -8.58
C VAL A 502 6.80 39.06 -8.32
N VAL A 503 5.85 39.32 -7.43
CA VAL A 503 5.00 38.26 -6.86
C VAL A 503 3.66 38.15 -7.57
N ASN A 504 3.02 39.29 -7.87
CA ASN A 504 1.72 39.32 -8.55
C ASN A 504 1.35 40.72 -9.07
N VAL A 505 0.39 40.79 -10.01
CA VAL A 505 -0.30 42.03 -10.44
C VAL A 505 -1.77 41.90 -10.08
N GLN A 506 -2.26 42.75 -9.17
CA GLN A 506 -3.63 42.66 -8.65
C GLN A 506 -4.22 44.04 -8.33
N HIS A 507 -5.55 44.13 -8.25
CA HIS A 507 -6.28 45.28 -7.73
C HIS A 507 -6.81 44.98 -6.32
N PRO A 508 -6.06 45.29 -5.26
CA PRO A 508 -6.50 45.05 -3.90
C PRO A 508 -7.58 46.07 -3.50
N GLY A 509 -8.56 45.64 -2.70
CA GLY A 509 -9.72 46.46 -2.33
C GLY A 509 -9.44 47.75 -1.52
N PHE A 510 -8.17 48.03 -1.19
CA PHE A 510 -7.73 49.26 -0.53
C PHE A 510 -7.07 50.27 -1.49
N ALA A 511 -6.82 49.90 -2.75
CA ALA A 511 -6.19 50.76 -3.74
C ALA A 511 -7.21 51.24 -4.78
N ASN A 512 -6.95 52.40 -5.38
CA ASN A 512 -7.84 53.00 -6.39
C ASN A 512 -7.40 52.70 -7.83
N ALA A 513 -6.30 51.96 -8.00
CA ALA A 513 -5.72 51.57 -9.28
C ALA A 513 -4.90 50.29 -9.12
N ASP A 514 -4.86 49.48 -10.17
CA ASP A 514 -4.07 48.25 -10.27
C ASP A 514 -2.57 48.53 -10.03
N GLY A 515 -1.88 47.59 -9.38
CA GLY A 515 -0.49 47.76 -9.01
C GLY A 515 0.26 46.45 -8.89
N ILE A 516 1.59 46.57 -8.81
CA ILE A 516 2.50 45.42 -8.78
C ILE A 516 2.94 45.17 -7.34
N TYR A 517 2.82 43.92 -6.91
CA TYR A 517 3.35 43.43 -5.64
C TYR A 517 4.74 42.85 -5.85
N MET A 518 5.70 43.36 -5.08
CA MET A 518 7.08 42.86 -5.08
C MET A 518 7.50 42.48 -3.68
N SER A 519 8.14 41.33 -3.54
CA SER A 519 8.74 40.88 -2.29
C SER A 519 10.26 41.00 -2.32
N THR A 520 10.85 41.23 -1.16
CA THR A 520 12.30 41.32 -0.99
C THR A 520 12.80 40.17 -0.12
N LYS A 521 13.92 39.56 -0.50
CA LYS A 521 14.52 38.43 0.24
C LYS A 521 15.36 38.87 1.45
N VAL A 522 15.47 40.18 1.68
CA VAL A 522 16.26 40.82 2.74
C VAL A 522 15.50 42.03 3.29
N ALA A 523 15.79 42.46 4.53
CA ALA A 523 15.16 43.63 5.14
C ALA A 523 15.52 44.92 4.39
N ILE A 524 14.57 45.85 4.27
CA ILE A 524 14.73 47.10 3.49
C ILE A 524 14.41 48.33 4.33
N GLY A 525 15.23 49.37 4.18
CA GLY A 525 15.05 50.67 4.81
C GLY A 525 14.12 51.59 4.03
N TYR A 526 14.25 51.65 2.70
CA TYR A 526 13.34 52.41 1.84
C TYR A 526 13.40 51.99 0.36
N VAL A 527 12.41 52.45 -0.41
CA VAL A 527 12.28 52.19 -1.86
C VAL A 527 12.33 53.49 -2.64
N THR A 528 12.92 53.44 -3.82
CA THR A 528 12.87 54.51 -4.81
C THR A 528 12.25 54.03 -6.12
N ILE A 529 11.53 54.90 -6.82
CA ILE A 529 11.03 54.68 -8.18
C ILE A 529 11.63 55.76 -9.07
N ASN A 530 12.37 55.35 -10.09
CA ASN A 530 13.12 56.24 -10.98
C ASN A 530 14.02 57.23 -10.21
N GLY A 531 14.60 56.77 -9.09
CA GLY A 531 15.46 57.56 -8.22
C GLY A 531 14.75 58.45 -7.20
N ASN A 532 13.41 58.54 -7.22
CA ASN A 532 12.64 59.30 -6.22
C ASN A 532 12.20 58.38 -5.08
N LYS A 533 12.50 58.74 -3.84
CA LYS A 533 12.11 57.99 -2.63
C LYS A 533 10.59 58.04 -2.44
N VAL A 534 9.98 56.91 -2.10
CA VAL A 534 8.51 56.76 -2.02
C VAL A 534 8.11 56.24 -0.63
N GLY A 535 7.11 56.87 0.00
CA GLY A 535 6.60 56.51 1.33
C GLY A 535 7.13 57.41 2.48
N ASN A 536 6.45 57.38 3.63
CA ASN A 536 6.80 58.19 4.81
C ASN A 536 8.18 57.80 5.36
N GLU A 537 9.05 58.80 5.55
CA GLU A 537 10.51 58.66 5.71
C GLU A 537 11.00 58.05 7.04
N SER A 538 10.14 57.41 7.83
CA SER A 538 10.45 57.05 9.23
C SER A 538 10.06 55.63 9.66
N VAL A 539 9.77 54.72 8.72
CA VAL A 539 9.46 53.31 9.05
C VAL A 539 10.41 52.38 8.30
N ALA A 540 11.33 51.74 9.02
CA ALA A 540 12.07 50.59 8.50
C ALA A 540 11.11 49.41 8.34
N ILE A 541 11.20 48.68 7.23
CA ILE A 541 10.40 47.48 7.00
C ILE A 541 11.27 46.28 7.39
N ASP A 542 11.13 45.81 8.64
CA ASP A 542 11.93 44.71 9.18
C ASP A 542 11.42 43.34 8.68
N GLY A 543 12.35 42.53 8.16
CA GLY A 543 12.13 41.12 7.79
C GLY A 543 12.29 40.80 6.30
N ALA A 544 12.93 39.67 5.99
CA ALA A 544 12.86 39.05 4.66
C ALA A 544 11.40 38.63 4.38
N GLY A 545 10.90 38.89 3.17
CA GLY A 545 9.51 38.63 2.76
C GLY A 545 8.60 39.87 2.75
N ALA A 546 9.13 41.06 3.04
CA ALA A 546 8.39 42.32 2.96
C ALA A 546 7.83 42.57 1.56
N VAL A 547 6.51 42.79 1.47
CA VAL A 547 5.80 43.02 0.19
C VAL A 547 5.46 44.50 0.02
N VAL A 548 5.94 45.09 -1.07
CA VAL A 548 5.69 46.50 -1.44
C VAL A 548 4.74 46.54 -2.63
N TYR A 549 3.68 47.36 -2.51
CA TYR A 549 2.67 47.57 -3.53
C TYR A 549 2.92 48.90 -4.27
N LEU A 550 3.13 48.84 -5.59
CA LEU A 550 3.44 50.02 -6.41
C LEU A 550 2.36 50.29 -7.46
N THR A 551 1.83 51.51 -7.46
CA THR A 551 0.73 51.94 -8.34
C THR A 551 1.08 53.07 -9.32
N ALA A 552 2.31 53.58 -9.28
CA ALA A 552 2.76 54.71 -10.09
C ALA A 552 3.90 54.33 -11.06
N LEU A 553 3.71 53.27 -11.84
CA LEU A 553 4.68 52.82 -12.85
C LEU A 553 4.23 53.29 -14.24
N SER A 554 5.09 54.03 -14.96
CA SER A 554 4.79 54.56 -16.30
C SER A 554 5.97 54.32 -17.24
N GLY A 555 5.74 53.66 -18.38
CA GLY A 555 6.82 53.30 -19.31
C GLY A 555 7.79 52.28 -18.68
N THR A 556 9.10 52.53 -18.79
CA THR A 556 10.12 51.78 -18.05
C THR A 556 10.43 52.50 -16.74
N SER A 557 10.07 51.87 -15.62
CA SER A 557 10.34 52.34 -14.27
C SER A 557 11.40 51.48 -13.59
N THR A 558 12.48 52.09 -13.12
CA THR A 558 13.48 51.44 -12.27
C THR A 558 13.05 51.53 -10.81
N VAL A 559 12.84 50.39 -10.17
CA VAL A 559 12.55 50.31 -8.75
C VAL A 559 13.80 49.80 -8.03
N ALA A 560 14.27 50.56 -7.05
CA ALA A 560 15.48 50.23 -6.29
C ALA A 560 15.21 50.25 -4.78
N TYR A 561 15.77 49.26 -4.09
CA TYR A 561 15.58 48.99 -2.67
C TYR A 561 16.88 49.25 -1.91
N TYR A 562 16.80 49.98 -0.81
CA TYR A 562 17.95 50.40 -0.04
C TYR A 562 17.83 49.97 1.42
N ALA A 563 18.95 49.63 2.04
CA ALA A 563 19.06 49.44 3.48
C ALA A 563 18.88 50.78 4.22
N GLN A 564 18.70 50.71 5.54
CA GLN A 564 18.47 51.91 6.37
C GLN A 564 19.67 52.86 6.38
N ASP A 565 20.89 52.35 6.15
CA ASP A 565 22.12 53.13 6.02
C ASP A 565 22.34 53.71 4.60
N GLY A 566 21.44 53.43 3.65
CA GLY A 566 21.51 53.89 2.27
C GLY A 566 22.24 52.96 1.30
N THR A 567 22.63 51.75 1.72
CA THR A 567 23.22 50.74 0.84
C THR A 567 22.18 50.18 -0.15
N LEU A 568 22.50 50.10 -1.45
CA LEU A 568 21.62 49.49 -2.47
C LEU A 568 21.59 47.97 -2.29
N LEU A 569 20.41 47.41 -2.06
CA LEU A 569 20.18 45.99 -1.83
C LEU A 569 19.77 45.23 -3.11
N GLY A 570 19.19 45.97 -4.07
CA GLY A 570 18.82 45.45 -5.38
C GLY A 570 18.00 46.46 -6.16
N SER A 571 17.95 46.31 -7.48
CA SER A 571 17.11 47.11 -8.35
C SER A 571 16.54 46.27 -9.50
N VAL A 572 15.30 46.55 -9.87
CA VAL A 572 14.62 45.92 -11.00
C VAL A 572 14.07 46.99 -11.94
N ASN A 573 14.24 46.79 -13.24
CA ASN A 573 13.57 47.59 -14.25
C ASN A 573 12.25 46.92 -14.61
N ILE A 574 11.16 47.66 -14.50
CA ILE A 574 9.81 47.19 -14.83
C ILE A 574 9.29 48.02 -15.99
N LYS A 575 8.93 47.36 -17.08
CA LYS A 575 8.38 48.02 -18.27
C LYS A 575 6.91 47.68 -18.41
N LYS A 576 6.05 48.70 -18.41
CA LYS A 576 4.63 48.60 -18.72
C LYS A 576 4.41 48.82 -20.22
N ASN A 577 3.85 47.83 -20.93
CA ASN A 577 3.44 47.96 -22.33
C ASN A 577 1.91 48.05 -22.41
N GLU A 578 1.41 49.14 -23.01
CA GLU A 578 -0.03 49.47 -23.07
C GLU A 578 -0.80 48.82 -24.24
N THR A 579 -0.20 47.88 -25.00
CA THR A 579 -0.90 47.15 -26.08
C THR A 579 -0.18 45.85 -26.48
N VAL A 580 -0.95 44.79 -26.74
CA VAL A 580 -0.45 43.51 -27.29
C VAL A 580 0.03 43.73 -28.73
N PRO A 581 1.24 43.29 -29.13
CA PRO A 581 1.68 43.41 -30.52
C PRO A 581 0.88 42.47 -31.43
N GLU A 582 0.03 43.05 -32.28
CA GLU A 582 -0.48 42.36 -33.47
C GLU A 582 0.68 42.08 -34.42
N THR A 583 0.81 40.85 -34.89
CA THR A 583 1.57 40.54 -36.11
C THR A 583 0.63 39.99 -37.16
N THR A 584 0.07 40.91 -37.95
CA THR A 584 -0.31 40.63 -39.33
C THR A 584 0.91 40.93 -40.19
N GLU A 585 1.42 39.96 -40.96
CA GLU A 585 1.67 40.20 -42.40
C GLU A 585 1.95 38.92 -43.19
N ALA A 586 1.21 38.85 -44.31
CA ALA A 586 1.58 38.31 -45.61
C ALA A 586 1.93 36.83 -45.77
N VAL A 587 1.03 36.16 -46.50
CA VAL A 587 1.29 34.99 -47.35
C VAL A 587 2.58 35.22 -48.15
N THR A 588 3.64 34.52 -47.77
CA THR A 588 4.60 33.96 -48.70
C THR A 588 4.83 32.52 -48.28
N GLU A 589 4.72 31.60 -49.24
CA GLU A 589 4.95 30.17 -49.09
C GLU A 589 6.32 29.92 -48.45
N ALA A 590 6.36 29.80 -47.13
CA ALA A 590 7.47 29.26 -46.39
C ALA A 590 7.07 27.84 -46.02
N THR A 591 7.73 26.87 -46.64
CA THR A 591 7.67 25.45 -46.31
C THR A 591 7.80 25.27 -44.81
N THR A 592 6.69 24.96 -44.13
CA THR A 592 6.66 24.58 -42.73
C THR A 592 7.54 23.36 -42.57
N GLU A 593 8.73 23.52 -42.02
CA GLU A 593 9.43 22.39 -41.41
C GLU A 593 8.52 21.90 -40.30
N ARG A 594 7.92 20.72 -40.52
CA ARG A 594 7.10 20.03 -39.53
C ARG A 594 7.98 19.85 -38.31
N GLU A 595 7.62 20.42 -37.16
CA GLU A 595 8.39 20.25 -35.93
C GLU A 595 8.47 18.75 -35.61
N THR A 596 9.59 18.14 -35.99
CA THR A 596 9.96 16.80 -35.57
C THR A 596 10.53 16.95 -34.17
N HIS A 597 9.88 16.32 -33.20
CA HIS A 597 10.43 16.21 -31.85
C HIS A 597 11.86 15.66 -31.92
N ASP A 598 12.79 16.29 -31.21
CA ASP A 598 14.18 15.86 -31.16
C ASP A 598 14.30 14.60 -30.29
N MET A 599 14.26 13.44 -30.95
CA MET A 599 14.34 12.12 -30.32
C MET A 599 15.61 11.92 -29.47
N SER A 600 16.65 12.76 -29.64
CA SER A 600 17.88 12.69 -28.82
C SER A 600 17.71 13.26 -27.41
N LYS A 601 16.62 13.99 -27.15
CA LYS A 601 16.27 14.57 -25.85
C LYS A 601 15.29 13.73 -25.05
N ASP A 602 14.90 12.57 -25.58
CA ASP A 602 13.94 11.72 -24.91
C ASP A 602 14.52 11.05 -23.67
N PRO A 603 13.74 10.94 -22.58
CA PRO A 603 14.12 10.14 -21.43
C PRO A 603 14.17 8.65 -21.79
N ASP A 604 15.14 7.95 -21.21
CA ASP A 604 15.28 6.49 -21.32
C ASP A 604 14.33 5.82 -20.30
N ASP A 605 13.03 5.81 -20.60
CA ASP A 605 11.98 5.20 -19.77
C ASP A 605 10.99 4.32 -20.57
N ILE A 606 9.71 4.72 -20.68
CA ILE A 606 8.69 3.95 -21.40
C ILE A 606 8.75 4.21 -22.92
N SER A 607 7.99 3.42 -23.67
CA SER A 607 7.88 3.58 -25.12
C SER A 607 7.25 4.93 -25.51
N ARG A 608 7.55 5.42 -26.71
CA ARG A 608 7.03 6.68 -27.25
C ARG A 608 6.44 6.46 -28.64
N ILE A 609 5.30 7.08 -28.90
CA ILE A 609 4.59 7.05 -30.18
C ILE A 609 4.49 8.47 -30.72
N TYR A 610 5.11 8.72 -31.87
CA TYR A 610 5.02 9.98 -32.60
C TYR A 610 4.10 9.80 -33.79
N VAL A 611 3.10 10.66 -33.90
CA VAL A 611 2.22 10.76 -35.05
C VAL A 611 2.40 12.12 -35.69
N VAL A 612 3.06 12.14 -36.84
CA VAL A 612 3.23 13.34 -37.66
C VAL A 612 2.20 13.27 -38.77
N THR A 613 1.08 13.95 -38.57
CA THR A 613 0.00 14.03 -39.56
C THR A 613 0.40 14.87 -40.76
N ASP A 614 -0.32 14.71 -41.87
CA ASP A 614 -0.03 15.45 -43.10
C ASP A 614 -0.38 16.95 -43.01
N ASP A 615 -1.29 17.31 -42.09
CA ASP A 615 -1.66 18.67 -41.74
C ASP A 615 -0.94 19.08 -40.44
N ALA A 616 -0.51 20.34 -40.33
CA ALA A 616 0.07 20.86 -39.08
C ALA A 616 -0.98 20.95 -37.95
N ASN A 617 -2.25 21.15 -38.29
CA ASN A 617 -3.37 21.26 -37.33
C ASN A 617 -4.51 20.31 -37.71
N PRO A 618 -4.29 18.98 -37.63
CA PRO A 618 -5.26 18.00 -38.09
C PRO A 618 -6.53 18.04 -37.24
N THR A 619 -7.70 18.02 -37.89
CA THR A 619 -8.96 17.70 -37.21
C THR A 619 -9.14 16.19 -37.21
N ILE A 620 -8.72 15.52 -36.14
CA ILE A 620 -8.86 14.07 -35.99
C ILE A 620 -10.28 13.75 -35.50
N THR A 621 -11.06 12.98 -36.27
CA THR A 621 -12.44 12.61 -35.92
C THR A 621 -12.64 11.09 -35.82
N LYS A 622 -13.85 10.65 -35.46
CA LYS A 622 -14.20 9.22 -35.36
C LYS A 622 -14.53 8.61 -36.73
N GLU A 623 -15.07 9.43 -37.61
CA GLU A 623 -15.59 9.09 -38.94
C GLU A 623 -14.49 9.01 -39.99
N SER A 624 -13.45 9.85 -39.87
CA SER A 624 -12.41 9.99 -40.88
C SER A 624 -11.03 9.60 -40.37
N LYS A 625 -10.32 8.79 -41.16
CA LYS A 625 -8.91 8.44 -40.90
C LYS A 625 -8.02 9.59 -41.34
N THR A 626 -7.23 10.13 -40.41
CA THR A 626 -6.25 11.19 -40.69
C THR A 626 -4.91 10.54 -41.05
N PRO A 627 -4.38 10.75 -42.26
CA PRO A 627 -3.10 10.19 -42.68
C PRO A 627 -1.92 10.87 -41.99
N GLY A 628 -0.84 10.11 -41.78
CA GLY A 628 0.40 10.60 -41.20
C GLY A 628 1.49 9.55 -41.17
N THR A 629 2.66 9.94 -40.68
CA THR A 629 3.76 9.02 -40.35
C THR A 629 3.69 8.69 -38.87
N ILE A 630 3.73 7.40 -38.55
CA ILE A 630 3.73 6.89 -37.17
C ILE A 630 5.13 6.34 -36.90
N THR A 631 5.79 6.88 -35.87
CA THR A 631 7.07 6.37 -35.38
C THR A 631 6.91 5.89 -33.95
N VAL A 632 7.31 4.65 -33.68
CA VAL A 632 7.33 4.08 -32.33
C VAL A 632 8.78 3.86 -31.93
N ILE A 633 9.17 4.40 -30.78
CA ILE A 633 10.49 4.21 -30.17
C ILE A 633 10.28 3.38 -28.91
N GLY A 634 10.92 2.22 -28.84
CA GLY A 634 10.85 1.35 -27.66
C GLY A 634 11.53 2.00 -26.44
N GLY A 635 10.98 1.72 -25.25
CA GLY A 635 11.60 2.00 -23.95
C GLY A 635 12.53 0.87 -23.48
N GLU A 636 12.71 0.73 -22.15
CA GLU A 636 13.56 -0.30 -21.50
C GLU A 636 13.25 -1.77 -21.94
N ASP A 637 12.09 -2.04 -22.55
CA ASP A 637 11.65 -3.35 -23.06
C ASP A 637 12.44 -3.87 -24.29
N GLY A 638 13.30 -3.04 -24.89
CA GLY A 638 14.20 -3.47 -25.96
C GLY A 638 13.53 -3.88 -27.29
N VAL A 639 12.63 -3.06 -27.85
CA VAL A 639 12.03 -3.31 -29.19
C VAL A 639 12.27 -2.18 -30.20
N ASN A 640 12.34 -2.61 -31.48
CA ASN A 640 12.63 -1.87 -32.71
C ASN A 640 12.00 -0.47 -32.78
N SER A 641 12.80 0.50 -33.23
CA SER A 641 12.24 1.71 -33.82
C SER A 641 11.47 1.34 -35.09
N VAL A 642 10.15 1.52 -35.08
CA VAL A 642 9.28 1.32 -36.25
C VAL A 642 8.87 2.68 -36.75
N SER A 643 9.05 2.94 -38.05
CA SER A 643 8.50 4.12 -38.71
C SER A 643 7.76 3.67 -39.96
N ASP A 644 6.47 4.01 -40.05
CA ASP A 644 5.63 3.61 -41.17
C ASP A 644 4.55 4.67 -41.43
N THR A 645 4.17 4.81 -42.69
CA THR A 645 3.00 5.60 -43.07
C THR A 645 1.73 4.91 -42.56
N GLY A 646 0.77 5.69 -42.09
CA GLY A 646 -0.43 5.16 -41.47
C GLY A 646 -1.50 6.21 -41.27
N THR A 647 -2.44 5.90 -40.38
CA THR A 647 -3.55 6.79 -40.05
C THR A 647 -3.84 6.79 -38.57
N ILE A 648 -4.28 7.94 -38.06
CA ILE A 648 -4.85 8.11 -36.72
C ILE A 648 -6.32 8.50 -36.82
N LYS A 649 -7.16 8.00 -35.91
CA LYS A 649 -8.56 8.42 -35.77
C LYS A 649 -9.01 8.35 -34.30
N LEU A 650 -10.03 9.11 -33.92
CA LEU A 650 -10.64 8.99 -32.59
C LEU A 650 -11.26 7.60 -32.41
N ARG A 651 -11.26 7.12 -31.17
CA ARG A 651 -11.91 5.86 -30.79
C ARG A 651 -12.71 5.97 -29.51
N GLY A 652 -13.54 4.95 -29.28
CA GLY A 652 -14.40 4.86 -28.12
C GLY A 652 -15.73 5.59 -28.34
N ASN A 653 -16.71 5.26 -27.51
CA ASN A 653 -18.00 5.93 -27.51
C ASN A 653 -17.93 7.12 -26.55
N SER A 654 -17.79 6.86 -25.25
CA SER A 654 -17.59 7.88 -24.22
C SER A 654 -16.19 8.51 -24.29
N THR A 655 -15.13 7.72 -24.42
CA THR A 655 -13.73 8.20 -24.39
C THR A 655 -13.30 8.99 -25.63
N SER A 656 -14.09 8.98 -26.70
CA SER A 656 -13.87 9.88 -27.85
C SER A 656 -14.25 11.33 -27.57
N LEU A 657 -15.05 11.54 -26.52
CA LEU A 657 -15.57 12.85 -26.12
C LEU A 657 -14.75 13.45 -24.97
N ALA A 658 -13.87 12.66 -24.35
CA ALA A 658 -13.00 13.09 -23.25
C ALA A 658 -12.06 14.22 -23.69
N ASP A 659 -11.72 15.12 -22.76
CA ASP A 659 -10.72 16.16 -22.98
C ASP A 659 -9.39 15.53 -23.41
N LYS A 660 -9.00 14.44 -22.74
CA LYS A 660 -7.93 13.55 -23.18
C LYS A 660 -8.48 12.45 -24.07
N ALA A 661 -8.52 12.71 -25.37
CA ALA A 661 -9.11 11.80 -26.34
C ALA A 661 -8.32 10.48 -26.50
N ALA A 662 -9.06 9.39 -26.73
CA ALA A 662 -8.51 8.09 -27.12
C ALA A 662 -8.42 7.93 -28.65
N TYR A 663 -7.41 7.19 -29.12
CA TYR A 663 -7.14 7.04 -30.56
C TYR A 663 -6.99 5.59 -31.02
N ASN A 664 -7.25 5.35 -32.30
CA ASN A 664 -6.75 4.18 -33.01
C ASN A 664 -5.64 4.63 -33.96
N ILE A 665 -4.52 3.91 -33.95
CA ILE A 665 -3.48 4.04 -34.97
C ILE A 665 -3.52 2.84 -35.92
N SER A 666 -3.26 3.07 -37.19
CA SER A 666 -3.22 2.03 -38.22
C SER A 666 -2.04 2.20 -39.14
N PHE A 667 -1.22 1.16 -39.28
CA PHE A 667 -0.02 1.09 -40.11
C PHE A 667 -0.34 0.59 -41.53
N SER A 668 0.53 0.90 -42.50
CA SER A 668 0.37 0.43 -43.88
C SER A 668 0.55 -1.09 -43.99
N SER A 669 1.48 -1.65 -43.20
CA SER A 669 1.74 -3.08 -43.05
C SER A 669 1.66 -3.54 -41.58
N LYS A 670 1.64 -4.85 -41.34
CA LYS A 670 1.65 -5.38 -39.96
C LYS A 670 2.98 -5.04 -39.30
N GLN A 671 2.95 -4.39 -38.14
CA GLN A 671 4.11 -4.01 -37.36
C GLN A 671 4.09 -4.69 -35.98
N THR A 672 5.25 -5.12 -35.48
CA THR A 672 5.44 -5.54 -34.09
C THR A 672 5.94 -4.35 -33.29
N LEU A 673 5.16 -3.88 -32.32
CA LEU A 673 5.49 -2.68 -31.54
C LEU A 673 6.23 -2.99 -30.23
N PHE A 674 5.92 -4.13 -29.61
CA PHE A 674 6.43 -4.51 -28.31
C PHE A 674 6.96 -5.94 -28.32
N SER A 675 7.80 -6.27 -27.34
CA SER A 675 8.43 -7.59 -27.26
C SER A 675 7.36 -8.64 -26.97
N GLY A 676 7.37 -9.74 -27.71
CA GLY A 676 6.35 -10.79 -27.58
C GLY A 676 4.97 -10.46 -28.19
N ALA A 677 4.72 -9.22 -28.61
CA ALA A 677 3.44 -8.83 -29.19
C ALA A 677 3.30 -9.28 -30.66
N LYS A 678 2.08 -9.66 -31.07
CA LYS A 678 1.81 -10.07 -32.45
C LYS A 678 1.89 -8.89 -33.42
N ALA A 679 2.49 -9.11 -34.58
CA ALA A 679 2.55 -8.10 -35.64
C ALA A 679 1.14 -7.75 -36.13
N ALA A 680 0.81 -6.45 -36.12
CA ALA A 680 -0.52 -5.97 -36.43
C ALA A 680 -0.54 -4.62 -37.12
N LYS A 681 -1.60 -4.39 -37.89
CA LYS A 681 -1.84 -3.10 -38.55
C LYS A 681 -2.49 -2.10 -37.60
N LYS A 682 -3.41 -2.52 -36.73
CA LYS A 682 -4.24 -1.65 -35.89
C LYS A 682 -3.92 -1.86 -34.42
N TRP A 683 -3.77 -0.74 -33.71
CA TRP A 683 -3.55 -0.67 -32.26
C TRP A 683 -4.44 0.41 -31.65
N CYS A 684 -4.86 0.17 -30.42
CA CYS A 684 -5.69 1.07 -29.65
C CYS A 684 -4.83 1.86 -28.66
N LEU A 685 -4.98 3.18 -28.65
CA LEU A 685 -4.36 4.07 -27.67
C LEU A 685 -5.45 4.48 -26.68
N LEU A 686 -5.52 3.79 -25.55
CA LEU A 686 -6.45 4.08 -24.47
C LEU A 686 -5.91 5.24 -23.64
N ALA A 687 -6.70 6.31 -23.53
CA ALA A 687 -6.32 7.50 -22.79
C ALA A 687 -6.38 7.32 -21.27
N ASN A 688 -7.19 6.36 -20.80
CA ASN A 688 -7.59 6.19 -19.40
C ASN A 688 -8.05 7.52 -18.76
N ALA A 689 -8.76 8.36 -19.51
CA ALA A 689 -9.13 9.71 -19.09
C ALA A 689 -9.96 9.75 -17.81
N PHE A 690 -10.79 8.73 -17.60
CA PHE A 690 -11.66 8.58 -16.43
C PHE A 690 -11.01 7.78 -15.29
N ASP A 691 -9.80 7.25 -15.48
CA ASP A 691 -9.03 6.54 -14.46
C ASP A 691 -7.79 7.36 -14.09
N LYS A 692 -7.87 8.08 -12.97
CA LYS A 692 -6.77 8.95 -12.52
C LYS A 692 -5.52 8.18 -12.06
N THR A 693 -5.58 6.85 -11.89
CA THR A 693 -4.37 6.06 -11.63
C THR A 693 -3.68 5.61 -12.91
N LEU A 694 -4.41 5.56 -14.04
CA LEU A 694 -3.99 5.06 -15.35
C LEU A 694 -3.73 3.54 -15.42
N ILE A 695 -3.98 2.77 -14.34
CA ILE A 695 -3.55 1.37 -14.22
C ILE A 695 -4.71 0.34 -14.10
N ARG A 696 -5.98 0.74 -13.92
CA ARG A 696 -7.07 -0.24 -13.66
C ARG A 696 -7.29 -1.23 -14.80
N ASN A 697 -7.31 -0.74 -16.04
CA ASN A 697 -7.37 -1.57 -17.24
C ASN A 697 -6.24 -2.62 -17.25
N LYS A 698 -5.01 -2.13 -17.08
CA LYS A 698 -3.80 -2.95 -17.11
C LYS A 698 -3.81 -4.05 -16.04
N LEU A 699 -4.23 -3.73 -14.82
CA LEU A 699 -4.35 -4.71 -13.72
C LEU A 699 -5.37 -5.82 -14.03
N ALA A 700 -6.53 -5.47 -14.60
CA ALA A 700 -7.54 -6.45 -14.97
C ALA A 700 -7.04 -7.37 -16.10
N MET A 701 -6.35 -6.82 -17.10
CA MET A 701 -5.75 -7.62 -18.17
C MET A 701 -4.60 -8.50 -17.67
N GLU A 702 -3.76 -8.03 -16.75
CA GLU A 702 -2.70 -8.84 -16.15
C GLU A 702 -3.26 -10.02 -15.36
N LEU A 703 -4.31 -9.80 -14.54
CA LEU A 703 -4.98 -10.89 -13.85
C LEU A 703 -5.64 -11.88 -14.84
N GLY A 704 -6.30 -11.38 -15.88
CA GLY A 704 -6.91 -12.22 -16.93
C GLY A 704 -5.91 -13.17 -17.58
N LYS A 705 -4.70 -12.67 -17.90
CA LYS A 705 -3.62 -13.50 -18.43
C LYS A 705 -3.09 -14.53 -17.44
N GLU A 706 -2.98 -14.17 -16.17
CA GLU A 706 -2.54 -15.11 -15.11
C GLU A 706 -3.57 -16.21 -14.86
N LEU A 707 -4.86 -15.92 -15.02
CA LEU A 707 -5.93 -16.91 -14.94
C LEU A 707 -5.89 -17.89 -16.13
N GLY A 708 -5.65 -17.36 -17.34
CA GLY A 708 -5.12 -18.10 -18.48
C GLY A 708 -6.14 -18.63 -19.50
N MET A 709 -7.44 -18.67 -19.19
CA MET A 709 -8.47 -19.23 -20.10
C MET A 709 -9.43 -18.19 -20.69
N VAL A 710 -9.50 -16.99 -20.11
CA VAL A 710 -10.22 -15.86 -20.73
C VAL A 710 -9.32 -15.15 -21.76
N ALA A 711 -9.87 -14.91 -22.95
CA ALA A 711 -9.18 -14.13 -23.97
C ALA A 711 -8.87 -12.72 -23.41
N THR A 712 -7.62 -12.26 -23.54
CA THR A 712 -7.16 -11.04 -22.89
C THR A 712 -6.23 -10.24 -23.82
N PRO A 713 -6.49 -8.94 -24.04
CA PRO A 713 -5.59 -8.04 -24.76
C PRO A 713 -4.17 -7.95 -24.16
N GLU A 714 -3.18 -7.80 -25.05
CA GLU A 714 -1.84 -7.36 -24.67
C GLU A 714 -1.79 -5.84 -24.55
N GLU A 715 -1.17 -5.31 -23.47
CA GLU A 715 -1.20 -3.89 -23.15
C GLU A 715 0.15 -3.37 -22.67
N HIS A 716 0.56 -2.19 -23.15
CA HIS A 716 1.85 -1.54 -22.84
C HIS A 716 1.68 -0.03 -22.67
N TYR A 717 2.48 0.59 -21.80
CA TYR A 717 2.47 2.05 -21.65
C TYR A 717 3.29 2.73 -22.75
N ALA A 718 2.79 3.85 -23.27
CA ALA A 718 3.57 4.74 -24.13
C ALA A 718 3.15 6.21 -24.01
N ASP A 719 4.10 7.12 -24.14
CA ASP A 719 3.79 8.54 -24.33
C ASP A 719 3.42 8.82 -25.79
N LEU A 720 2.31 9.52 -26.00
CA LEU A 720 1.84 9.89 -27.33
C LEU A 720 2.22 11.33 -27.66
N TYR A 721 2.83 11.55 -28.81
CA TYR A 721 3.08 12.85 -29.40
C TYR A 721 2.32 12.96 -30.73
N ILE A 722 1.59 14.07 -30.92
CA ILE A 722 0.94 14.38 -32.19
C ILE A 722 1.50 15.71 -32.68
N ASN A 723 2.11 15.71 -33.87
CA ASN A 723 2.79 16.88 -34.47
C ASN A 723 3.73 17.59 -33.46
N GLY A 724 4.56 16.81 -32.75
CA GLY A 724 5.52 17.32 -31.78
C GLY A 724 4.95 17.64 -30.39
N GLN A 725 3.62 17.70 -30.22
CA GLN A 725 2.99 17.99 -28.93
C GLN A 725 2.74 16.72 -28.12
N LEU A 726 3.26 16.68 -26.89
CA LEU A 726 2.95 15.63 -25.93
C LEU A 726 1.45 15.64 -25.59
N LYS A 727 0.80 14.49 -25.73
CA LYS A 727 -0.60 14.23 -25.35
C LYS A 727 -0.71 13.41 -24.05
N GLY A 728 0.41 13.05 -23.44
CA GLY A 728 0.50 12.34 -22.16
C GLY A 728 0.65 10.83 -22.30
N THR A 729 0.49 10.11 -21.18
CA THR A 729 0.64 8.66 -21.10
C THR A 729 -0.58 7.94 -21.63
N TYR A 730 -0.40 6.95 -22.49
CA TYR A 730 -1.47 6.10 -23.03
C TYR A 730 -1.19 4.63 -22.73
N LEU A 731 -2.26 3.85 -22.60
CA LEU A 731 -2.19 2.40 -22.58
C LEU A 731 -2.46 1.88 -23.99
N VAL A 732 -1.40 1.35 -24.61
CA VAL A 732 -1.41 0.78 -25.96
C VAL A 732 -1.91 -0.65 -25.88
N SER A 733 -3.10 -0.90 -26.42
CA SER A 733 -3.82 -2.17 -26.29
C SER A 733 -4.08 -2.82 -27.65
N GLU A 734 -4.08 -4.15 -27.70
CA GLU A 734 -4.62 -4.88 -28.84
C GLU A 734 -6.13 -4.62 -28.97
N PRO A 735 -6.66 -4.47 -30.20
CA PRO A 735 -8.10 -4.37 -30.36
C PRO A 735 -8.76 -5.71 -30.01
N ALA A 736 -9.91 -5.66 -29.34
CA ALA A 736 -10.78 -6.79 -29.07
C ALA A 736 -11.46 -7.32 -30.35
N ASP A 737 -10.65 -7.87 -31.26
CA ASP A 737 -10.99 -8.34 -32.59
C ASP A 737 -10.53 -9.81 -32.78
N ASN A 738 -11.09 -10.53 -33.76
CA ASN A 738 -10.65 -11.89 -34.08
C ASN A 738 -9.16 -11.95 -34.48
N GLY A 739 -8.46 -13.00 -34.05
CA GLY A 739 -7.02 -13.18 -34.25
C GLY A 739 -6.14 -12.28 -33.38
N ARG A 740 -6.74 -11.45 -32.52
CA ARG A 740 -6.10 -10.54 -31.55
C ARG A 740 -6.64 -10.80 -30.15
N SER A 741 -5.96 -10.31 -29.11
CA SER A 741 -6.45 -10.35 -27.72
C SER A 741 -6.84 -11.74 -27.23
N GLY A 742 -6.15 -12.78 -27.69
CA GLY A 742 -6.46 -14.19 -27.36
C GLY A 742 -7.70 -14.78 -28.07
N VAL A 743 -8.41 -14.02 -28.89
CA VAL A 743 -9.57 -14.48 -29.67
C VAL A 743 -9.10 -15.20 -30.94
N SER A 744 -9.68 -16.37 -31.23
CA SER A 744 -9.37 -17.10 -32.46
C SER A 744 -10.52 -18.03 -32.87
N TYR A 745 -11.20 -17.65 -33.95
CA TYR A 745 -12.23 -18.44 -34.62
C TYR A 745 -12.13 -18.29 -36.16
N ASP A 746 -12.78 -19.19 -36.90
CA ASP A 746 -12.84 -19.18 -38.37
C ASP A 746 -14.02 -18.31 -38.86
N GLU A 747 -13.74 -17.08 -39.31
CA GLU A 747 -14.76 -16.16 -39.85
C GLU A 747 -15.56 -16.72 -41.03
N THR A 748 -14.99 -17.68 -41.77
CA THR A 748 -15.66 -18.30 -42.91
C THR A 748 -16.65 -19.39 -42.51
N ASN A 749 -16.56 -19.88 -41.28
CA ASN A 749 -17.49 -20.85 -40.71
C ASN A 749 -18.78 -20.15 -40.30
N ASP A 750 -19.92 -20.64 -40.79
CA ASP A 750 -21.24 -20.06 -40.49
C ASP A 750 -21.73 -20.37 -39.07
N LYS A 751 -20.95 -21.09 -38.26
CA LYS A 751 -21.22 -21.32 -36.84
C LYS A 751 -20.33 -20.49 -35.90
N GLU A 752 -19.31 -19.83 -36.43
CA GLU A 752 -18.30 -19.13 -35.64
C GLU A 752 -18.35 -17.62 -35.86
N MET A 753 -18.50 -16.86 -34.78
CA MET A 753 -18.51 -15.40 -34.80
C MET A 753 -18.26 -14.82 -33.43
N MET A 754 -18.01 -13.52 -33.39
CA MET A 754 -17.92 -12.73 -32.18
C MET A 754 -19.13 -11.80 -32.02
N PHE A 755 -19.55 -11.63 -30.78
CA PHE A 755 -20.69 -10.79 -30.40
C PHE A 755 -20.47 -10.17 -29.02
N GLU A 756 -21.12 -9.02 -28.78
CA GLU A 756 -20.99 -8.22 -27.57
C GLU A 756 -22.36 -7.96 -26.94
N LEU A 757 -22.41 -7.95 -25.61
CA LEU A 757 -23.57 -7.46 -24.87
C LEU A 757 -23.81 -5.98 -25.21
N GLU A 758 -25.03 -5.60 -25.60
CA GLU A 758 -25.35 -4.21 -25.92
C GLU A 758 -26.78 -3.86 -25.48
N ALA A 759 -26.88 -3.27 -24.29
CA ALA A 759 -28.15 -3.09 -23.61
C ALA A 759 -29.10 -2.10 -24.31
N ASP A 760 -28.62 -1.01 -24.93
CA ASP A 760 -29.51 0.07 -25.38
C ASP A 760 -29.07 0.86 -26.62
N ARG A 761 -27.81 0.77 -27.07
CA ARG A 761 -27.33 1.57 -28.22
C ARG A 761 -27.74 0.95 -29.55
N GLU A 762 -28.00 1.81 -30.53
CA GLU A 762 -28.22 1.43 -31.93
C GLU A 762 -27.18 2.11 -32.82
N GLU A 763 -26.52 1.31 -33.65
CA GLU A 763 -25.58 1.74 -34.65
C GLU A 763 -26.10 1.40 -36.06
N ALA A 764 -25.96 2.35 -36.98
CA ALA A 764 -26.45 2.17 -38.35
C ALA A 764 -25.68 1.05 -39.05
N GLY A 765 -26.40 0.02 -39.51
CA GLY A 765 -25.80 -1.14 -40.19
C GLY A 765 -25.35 -2.27 -39.26
N ALA A 766 -25.48 -2.10 -37.93
CA ALA A 766 -25.22 -3.17 -36.97
C ALA A 766 -26.41 -4.14 -36.88
N THR A 767 -26.10 -5.41 -36.59
CA THR A 767 -27.09 -6.48 -36.43
C THR A 767 -27.22 -6.86 -34.96
N TYR A 768 -28.45 -6.82 -34.46
CA TYR A 768 -28.78 -7.09 -33.07
C TYR A 768 -29.68 -8.32 -32.92
N TYR A 769 -29.56 -9.00 -31.80
CA TYR A 769 -30.48 -10.05 -31.39
C TYR A 769 -30.77 -9.96 -29.89
N THR A 770 -32.04 -10.09 -29.52
CA THR A 770 -32.47 -10.21 -28.13
C THR A 770 -32.90 -11.63 -27.86
N THR A 771 -32.28 -12.25 -26.87
CA THR A 771 -32.51 -13.65 -26.49
C THR A 771 -33.85 -13.83 -25.73
N ASN A 772 -34.20 -15.08 -25.42
CA ASN A 772 -35.44 -15.39 -24.70
C ASN A 772 -35.43 -14.89 -23.25
N LEU A 773 -34.26 -14.75 -22.65
CA LEU A 773 -34.08 -14.12 -21.34
C LEU A 773 -34.01 -12.58 -21.41
N GLY A 774 -34.22 -11.99 -22.58
CA GLY A 774 -34.21 -10.53 -22.77
C GLY A 774 -32.82 -9.92 -22.83
N VAL A 775 -31.76 -10.73 -22.99
CA VAL A 775 -30.39 -10.24 -23.11
C VAL A 775 -30.17 -9.82 -24.56
N ARG A 776 -29.71 -8.58 -24.79
CA ARG A 776 -29.48 -8.04 -26.14
C ARG A 776 -28.00 -8.07 -26.50
N PHE A 777 -27.69 -8.60 -27.68
CA PHE A 777 -26.34 -8.68 -28.21
C PHE A 777 -26.25 -7.99 -29.57
N VAL A 778 -25.08 -7.45 -29.88
CA VAL A 778 -24.66 -6.94 -31.18
C VAL A 778 -23.57 -7.83 -31.77
N VAL A 779 -23.57 -8.01 -33.09
CA VAL A 779 -22.54 -8.77 -33.80
C VAL A 779 -21.33 -7.87 -34.08
N GLU A 780 -20.13 -8.38 -33.80
CA GLU A 780 -18.85 -7.69 -34.03
C GLU A 780 -18.18 -8.08 -35.38
N ASP A 781 -18.66 -9.16 -36.01
CA ASP A 781 -18.23 -9.66 -37.34
C ASP A 781 -18.97 -8.92 -38.49
N PRO A 782 -18.48 -8.91 -39.75
CA PRO A 782 -18.48 -7.72 -40.61
C PRO A 782 -19.82 -6.98 -40.68
N GLU A 783 -19.72 -5.64 -40.61
CA GLU A 783 -20.83 -4.69 -40.78
C GLU A 783 -21.91 -5.21 -41.74
N GLY A 784 -23.15 -5.32 -41.26
CA GLY A 784 -24.30 -5.70 -42.07
C GLY A 784 -24.55 -7.22 -42.21
N LEU A 785 -24.26 -8.04 -41.20
CA LEU A 785 -24.73 -9.44 -41.18
C LEU A 785 -26.26 -9.49 -41.35
N GLY A 786 -26.74 -9.92 -42.52
CA GLY A 786 -28.17 -10.03 -42.78
C GLY A 786 -28.85 -11.08 -41.88
N THR A 787 -30.06 -10.77 -41.40
CA THR A 787 -30.87 -11.68 -40.57
C THR A 787 -31.29 -12.96 -41.29
N ASP A 788 -31.25 -12.97 -42.63
CA ASP A 788 -31.62 -14.12 -43.46
C ASP A 788 -30.44 -15.07 -43.74
N THR A 789 -29.27 -14.82 -43.14
CA THR A 789 -28.07 -15.65 -43.35
C THR A 789 -28.09 -16.93 -42.50
N ALA A 790 -27.43 -17.99 -43.00
CA ALA A 790 -27.20 -19.20 -42.23
C ALA A 790 -26.40 -18.90 -40.94
N LYS A 791 -25.44 -17.97 -41.05
CA LYS A 791 -24.61 -17.51 -39.94
C LYS A 791 -25.45 -16.89 -38.81
N TYR A 792 -26.32 -15.94 -39.12
CA TYR A 792 -27.26 -15.38 -38.15
C TYR A 792 -28.19 -16.45 -37.54
N SER A 793 -28.74 -17.34 -38.37
CA SER A 793 -29.64 -18.41 -37.90
C SER A 793 -28.93 -19.37 -36.93
N ASN A 794 -27.69 -19.78 -37.23
CA ASN A 794 -26.90 -20.66 -36.36
C ASN A 794 -26.57 -20.00 -35.02
N TRP A 795 -26.24 -18.70 -35.03
CA TRP A 795 -25.99 -17.93 -33.81
C TRP A 795 -27.22 -17.87 -32.91
N VAL A 796 -28.36 -17.45 -33.46
CA VAL A 796 -29.65 -17.39 -32.74
C VAL A 796 -30.02 -18.76 -32.15
N ASN A 797 -29.84 -19.83 -32.92
CA ASN A 797 -30.10 -21.20 -32.45
C ASN A 797 -29.14 -21.61 -31.33
N THR A 798 -27.86 -21.27 -31.44
CA THR A 798 -26.84 -21.55 -30.40
C THR A 798 -27.19 -20.85 -29.10
N LEU A 799 -27.52 -19.55 -29.16
CA LEU A 799 -27.91 -18.78 -27.97
C LEU A 799 -29.23 -19.30 -27.36
N SER A 800 -30.20 -19.66 -28.20
CA SER A 800 -31.47 -20.24 -27.73
C SER A 800 -31.26 -21.58 -27.03
N ALA A 801 -30.40 -22.44 -27.56
CA ALA A 801 -30.05 -23.71 -26.93
C ALA A 801 -29.30 -23.51 -25.61
N PHE A 802 -28.33 -22.59 -25.59
CA PHE A 802 -27.60 -22.19 -24.39
C PHE A 802 -28.56 -21.69 -23.29
N GLU A 803 -29.44 -20.73 -23.58
CA GLU A 803 -30.36 -20.19 -22.57
C GLU A 803 -31.38 -21.20 -22.07
N THR A 804 -31.82 -22.12 -22.95
CA THR A 804 -32.67 -23.23 -22.55
C THR A 804 -31.96 -24.12 -21.52
N ALA A 805 -30.68 -24.44 -21.73
CA ALA A 805 -29.89 -25.20 -20.77
C ALA A 805 -29.57 -24.39 -19.50
N LEU A 806 -29.29 -23.09 -19.65
CA LEU A 806 -28.92 -22.16 -18.58
C LEU A 806 -30.02 -21.99 -17.52
N THR A 807 -31.29 -21.96 -17.95
CA THR A 807 -32.43 -21.79 -17.04
C THR A 807 -32.72 -23.02 -16.18
N ASP A 808 -32.24 -24.21 -16.58
CA ASP A 808 -32.25 -25.41 -15.74
C ASP A 808 -31.01 -25.42 -14.83
N THR A 809 -31.04 -24.60 -13.77
CA THR A 809 -29.92 -24.44 -12.84
C THR A 809 -29.58 -25.72 -12.05
N SER A 810 -30.40 -26.76 -12.16
CA SER A 810 -30.17 -28.07 -11.52
C SER A 810 -29.37 -29.03 -12.41
N SER A 811 -29.15 -28.68 -13.68
CA SER A 811 -28.47 -29.49 -14.68
C SER A 811 -27.14 -28.87 -15.10
N ASP A 812 -26.17 -29.73 -15.38
CA ASP A 812 -24.86 -29.33 -15.93
C ASP A 812 -24.85 -29.24 -17.47
N LYS A 813 -25.99 -29.47 -18.13
CA LYS A 813 -26.09 -29.38 -19.60
C LYS A 813 -25.65 -28.03 -20.17
N VAL A 814 -25.80 -26.95 -19.40
CA VAL A 814 -25.32 -25.63 -19.82
C VAL A 814 -23.80 -25.59 -19.99
N LEU A 815 -23.07 -26.42 -19.24
CA LEU A 815 -21.60 -26.52 -19.31
C LEU A 815 -21.13 -27.16 -20.61
N ASP A 816 -21.98 -27.98 -21.26
CA ASP A 816 -21.70 -28.54 -22.59
C ASP A 816 -21.84 -27.50 -23.71
N CYS A 817 -22.44 -26.33 -23.44
CA CYS A 817 -22.64 -25.26 -24.42
C CYS A 817 -21.53 -24.18 -24.38
N ILE A 818 -20.67 -24.20 -23.37
CA ILE A 818 -19.68 -23.15 -23.12
C ILE A 818 -18.28 -23.71 -22.90
N ASN A 819 -17.26 -22.92 -23.18
CA ASN A 819 -15.94 -23.14 -22.61
C ASN A 819 -15.97 -22.70 -21.15
N VAL A 820 -16.18 -23.66 -20.25
CA VAL A 820 -16.41 -23.42 -18.82
C VAL A 820 -15.31 -22.57 -18.19
N ASP A 821 -14.04 -22.85 -18.49
CA ASP A 821 -12.92 -22.16 -17.85
C ASP A 821 -12.83 -20.69 -18.29
N SER A 822 -13.10 -20.38 -19.57
CA SER A 822 -13.16 -18.98 -20.02
C SER A 822 -14.28 -18.19 -19.32
N PHE A 823 -15.44 -18.81 -19.07
CA PHE A 823 -16.53 -18.18 -18.33
C PHE A 823 -16.19 -18.02 -16.84
N VAL A 824 -15.52 -19.01 -16.22
CA VAL A 824 -15.05 -18.92 -14.84
C VAL A 824 -14.08 -17.75 -14.68
N ASP A 825 -13.08 -17.65 -15.56
CA ASP A 825 -12.08 -16.59 -15.52
C ASP A 825 -12.71 -15.21 -15.78
N MET A 826 -13.59 -15.11 -16.78
CA MET A 826 -14.37 -13.89 -17.05
C MET A 826 -15.15 -13.43 -15.82
N TYR A 827 -15.83 -14.36 -15.13
CA TYR A 827 -16.58 -14.03 -13.92
C TYR A 827 -15.68 -13.54 -12.79
N ILE A 828 -14.55 -14.23 -12.54
CA ILE A 828 -13.62 -13.87 -11.46
C ILE A 828 -13.10 -12.44 -11.64
N VAL A 829 -12.60 -12.09 -12.84
CA VAL A 829 -12.05 -10.75 -13.08
C VAL A 829 -13.14 -9.68 -12.94
N ASN A 830 -14.30 -9.87 -13.57
CA ASN A 830 -15.37 -8.88 -13.53
C ASN A 830 -15.97 -8.70 -12.14
N GLU A 831 -16.19 -9.78 -11.37
CA GLU A 831 -16.76 -9.69 -10.02
C GLU A 831 -15.74 -9.18 -8.99
N LEU A 832 -14.44 -9.49 -9.15
CA LEU A 832 -13.37 -8.96 -8.30
C LEU A 832 -13.20 -7.46 -8.51
N PHE A 833 -13.13 -7.00 -9.76
CA PHE A 833 -12.98 -5.58 -10.07
C PHE A 833 -14.31 -4.82 -10.01
N ASN A 834 -15.45 -5.51 -9.98
CA ASN A 834 -16.79 -4.93 -9.95
C ASN A 834 -17.00 -3.86 -11.04
N THR A 835 -16.68 -4.21 -12.29
CA THR A 835 -16.76 -3.26 -13.42
C THR A 835 -18.20 -2.84 -13.71
N VAL A 836 -18.38 -1.56 -14.05
CA VAL A 836 -19.69 -0.98 -14.38
C VAL A 836 -20.34 -1.72 -15.54
N ASP A 837 -19.54 -2.03 -16.55
CA ASP A 837 -19.98 -2.45 -17.88
C ASP A 837 -20.52 -3.88 -17.92
N PHE A 838 -20.23 -4.72 -16.92
CA PHE A 838 -20.51 -6.16 -17.00
C PHE A 838 -21.99 -6.54 -17.25
N GLY A 839 -22.93 -5.66 -16.92
CA GLY A 839 -24.37 -5.82 -17.18
C GLY A 839 -24.93 -4.95 -18.31
N TYR A 840 -24.07 -4.23 -19.04
CA TYR A 840 -24.47 -3.16 -19.96
C TYR A 840 -23.82 -3.25 -21.34
N SER A 841 -22.48 -3.20 -21.42
CA SER A 841 -21.69 -3.27 -22.66
C SER A 841 -20.29 -3.86 -22.42
N SER A 842 -19.41 -3.91 -23.43
CA SER A 842 -17.99 -4.30 -23.26
C SER A 842 -17.77 -5.76 -22.80
N VAL A 843 -18.84 -6.57 -22.74
CA VAL A 843 -18.79 -8.00 -22.43
C VAL A 843 -18.92 -8.78 -23.71
N LYS A 844 -17.79 -9.36 -24.13
CA LYS A 844 -17.64 -10.02 -25.41
C LYS A 844 -17.61 -11.55 -25.29
N PHE A 845 -18.14 -12.19 -26.32
CA PHE A 845 -18.17 -13.64 -26.47
C PHE A 845 -17.89 -14.01 -27.91
N TYR A 846 -17.46 -15.25 -28.14
CA TYR A 846 -17.37 -15.81 -29.49
C TYR A 846 -17.78 -17.27 -29.53
N THR A 847 -18.37 -17.70 -30.64
CA THR A 847 -18.68 -19.10 -30.90
C THR A 847 -17.57 -19.77 -31.67
N LYS A 848 -17.30 -21.04 -31.35
CA LYS A 848 -16.33 -21.88 -32.03
C LYS A 848 -16.83 -23.31 -32.14
N GLU A 849 -16.56 -23.98 -33.25
CA GLU A 849 -16.85 -25.41 -33.39
C GLU A 849 -15.80 -26.24 -32.62
N ASP A 850 -16.27 -27.14 -31.75
CA ASP A 850 -15.41 -28.10 -31.07
C ASP A 850 -15.01 -29.25 -32.03
N ALA A 851 -14.08 -30.11 -31.59
CA ALA A 851 -13.64 -31.25 -32.39
C ALA A 851 -14.75 -32.27 -32.72
N LYS A 852 -15.93 -32.16 -32.10
CA LYS A 852 -17.10 -33.03 -32.32
C LYS A 852 -18.14 -32.39 -33.23
N GLY A 853 -17.91 -31.16 -33.72
CA GLY A 853 -18.83 -30.44 -34.58
C GLY A 853 -19.90 -29.63 -33.83
N ASN A 854 -19.80 -29.52 -32.50
CA ASN A 854 -20.72 -28.73 -31.68
C ASN A 854 -20.24 -27.28 -31.61
N THR A 855 -21.18 -26.33 -31.71
CA THR A 855 -20.88 -24.91 -31.49
C THR A 855 -20.83 -24.62 -29.99
N ILE A 856 -19.67 -24.14 -29.51
CA ILE A 856 -19.41 -23.81 -28.11
C ILE A 856 -19.16 -22.30 -27.98
N ILE A 857 -19.70 -21.68 -26.93
CA ILE A 857 -19.49 -20.25 -26.63
C ILE A 857 -18.27 -20.09 -25.71
N TYR A 858 -17.37 -19.18 -26.05
CA TYR A 858 -16.24 -18.76 -25.23
C TYR A 858 -16.50 -17.35 -24.69
N ALA A 859 -16.08 -17.09 -23.46
CA ALA A 859 -16.10 -15.75 -22.89
C ALA A 859 -14.80 -15.00 -23.20
N GLY A 860 -14.93 -13.74 -23.55
CA GLY A 860 -13.83 -12.83 -23.83
C GLY A 860 -13.85 -12.26 -25.26
N PRO A 861 -12.96 -11.29 -25.54
CA PRO A 861 -11.87 -10.88 -24.66
C PRO A 861 -12.33 -9.96 -23.52
N LEU A 862 -11.55 -9.89 -22.43
CA LEU A 862 -11.72 -8.85 -21.40
C LEU A 862 -11.55 -7.47 -22.03
N TRP A 863 -12.35 -6.49 -21.60
CA TRP A 863 -12.36 -5.15 -22.17
C TRP A 863 -12.97 -4.11 -21.22
N ASP A 864 -12.49 -2.86 -21.28
CA ASP A 864 -13.00 -1.66 -20.59
C ASP A 864 -13.22 -1.80 -19.05
N PHE A 865 -12.12 -1.70 -18.30
CA PHE A 865 -12.02 -1.73 -16.83
C PHE A 865 -11.52 -0.41 -16.21
N ASP A 866 -11.51 0.70 -16.95
CA ASP A 866 -11.23 2.02 -16.38
C ASP A 866 -12.28 2.43 -15.33
N LEU A 867 -13.52 2.00 -15.52
CA LEU A 867 -14.64 2.22 -14.60
C LEU A 867 -14.89 1.01 -13.68
N SER A 868 -13.90 0.70 -12.85
CA SER A 868 -13.95 -0.43 -11.91
C SER A 868 -13.29 -0.09 -10.56
N SER A 869 -13.39 -1.02 -9.62
CA SER A 869 -12.66 -0.99 -8.35
C SER A 869 -12.87 0.31 -7.58
N GLY A 870 -14.15 0.68 -7.44
CA GLY A 870 -14.59 1.91 -6.78
C GLY A 870 -14.47 3.19 -7.61
N ASN A 871 -13.89 3.15 -8.82
CA ASN A 871 -13.84 4.28 -9.74
C ASN A 871 -15.10 4.34 -10.61
N SER A 872 -16.22 4.73 -10.00
CA SER A 872 -17.49 4.81 -10.71
C SER A 872 -18.47 5.75 -10.03
N SER A 873 -19.35 6.36 -10.83
CA SER A 873 -20.52 7.08 -10.35
C SER A 873 -21.67 6.19 -9.90
N VAL A 874 -21.67 4.91 -10.29
CA VAL A 874 -22.65 3.90 -9.88
C VAL A 874 -22.33 3.44 -8.46
N GLU A 875 -23.24 3.68 -7.51
CA GLU A 875 -23.02 3.42 -6.09
C GLU A 875 -22.66 1.96 -5.79
N GLU A 876 -23.32 1.03 -6.47
CA GLU A 876 -23.10 -0.41 -6.31
C GLU A 876 -21.72 -0.86 -6.81
N CYS A 877 -21.09 -0.10 -7.71
CA CYS A 877 -19.71 -0.35 -8.17
C CYS A 877 -18.66 0.18 -7.18
N ARG A 878 -19.07 1.02 -6.22
CA ARG A 878 -18.22 1.50 -5.11
C ARG A 878 -18.20 0.55 -3.92
N LYS A 879 -19.18 -0.33 -3.81
CA LYS A 879 -19.30 -1.31 -2.72
C LYS A 879 -18.26 -2.41 -2.87
N THR A 880 -17.60 -2.74 -1.76
CA THR A 880 -16.67 -3.87 -1.66
C THR A 880 -17.35 -5.16 -1.21
N ASP A 881 -18.60 -5.07 -0.75
CA ASP A 881 -19.28 -6.06 0.08
C ASP A 881 -20.58 -6.64 -0.52
N ALA A 882 -20.72 -6.59 -1.85
CA ALA A 882 -21.86 -7.17 -2.56
C ALA A 882 -21.48 -7.89 -3.85
N PHE A 883 -22.16 -9.00 -4.18
CA PHE A 883 -22.00 -9.65 -5.48
C PHE A 883 -22.88 -8.94 -6.50
N ARG A 884 -22.31 -8.01 -7.27
CA ARG A 884 -23.06 -7.20 -8.24
C ARG A 884 -23.06 -7.86 -9.62
N CYS A 885 -21.94 -8.42 -10.07
CA CYS A 885 -21.82 -8.88 -11.44
C CYS A 885 -22.81 -10.02 -11.75
N GLN A 886 -23.03 -10.94 -10.81
CA GLN A 886 -24.10 -11.95 -10.91
C GLN A 886 -25.54 -11.38 -10.78
N GLN A 887 -25.71 -10.14 -10.32
CA GLN A 887 -27.03 -9.49 -10.24
C GLN A 887 -27.36 -8.72 -11.52
N VAL A 888 -26.37 -8.07 -12.14
CA VAL A 888 -26.57 -7.22 -13.32
C VAL A 888 -26.37 -7.96 -14.64
N ASN A 889 -25.60 -9.05 -14.66
CA ASN A 889 -25.45 -9.87 -15.85
C ASN A 889 -26.33 -11.13 -15.74
N THR A 890 -27.37 -11.20 -16.57
CA THR A 890 -28.36 -12.27 -16.55
C THR A 890 -27.73 -13.66 -16.73
N TRP A 891 -26.78 -13.83 -17.67
CA TRP A 891 -26.17 -15.13 -17.93
C TRP A 891 -25.37 -15.63 -16.73
N PHE A 892 -24.48 -14.80 -16.19
CA PHE A 892 -23.70 -15.15 -15.01
C PHE A 892 -24.55 -15.31 -13.75
N GLY A 893 -25.66 -14.58 -13.63
CA GLY A 893 -26.63 -14.74 -12.55
C GLY A 893 -27.34 -16.10 -12.53
N TYR A 894 -27.54 -16.72 -13.69
CA TYR A 894 -28.00 -18.12 -13.77
C TYR A 894 -26.85 -19.11 -13.57
N LEU A 895 -25.68 -18.88 -14.18
CA LEU A 895 -24.52 -19.78 -14.03
C LEU A 895 -24.08 -19.91 -12.56
N MET A 896 -24.08 -18.82 -11.78
CA MET A 896 -23.73 -18.87 -10.36
C MET A 896 -24.77 -19.58 -9.47
N LYS A 897 -25.95 -19.91 -10.02
CA LYS A 897 -26.95 -20.78 -9.37
C LYS A 897 -26.70 -22.27 -9.68
N ASN A 898 -25.98 -22.60 -10.76
CA ASN A 898 -25.51 -23.95 -11.02
C ASN A 898 -24.34 -24.27 -10.07
N SER A 899 -24.46 -25.35 -9.30
CA SER A 899 -23.49 -25.71 -8.27
C SER A 899 -22.12 -26.08 -8.83
N THR A 900 -22.06 -26.77 -9.97
CA THR A 900 -20.80 -27.19 -10.60
C THR A 900 -20.01 -25.98 -11.09
N PHE A 901 -20.65 -25.03 -11.76
CA PHE A 901 -20.03 -23.77 -12.19
C PHE A 901 -19.55 -22.93 -11.00
N LYS A 902 -20.42 -22.71 -10.00
CA LYS A 902 -20.06 -21.96 -8.79
C LYS A 902 -18.87 -22.59 -8.05
N ASN A 903 -18.82 -23.91 -7.94
CA ASN A 903 -17.70 -24.61 -7.30
C ASN A 903 -16.39 -24.42 -8.07
N LYS A 904 -16.43 -24.40 -9.40
CA LYS A 904 -15.26 -24.11 -10.24
C LYS A 904 -14.75 -22.68 -10.02
N VAL A 905 -15.66 -21.70 -9.96
CA VAL A 905 -15.31 -20.31 -9.62
C VAL A 905 -14.61 -20.22 -8.27
N ILE A 906 -15.20 -20.81 -7.22
CA ILE A 906 -14.64 -20.76 -5.86
C ILE A 906 -13.27 -21.45 -5.81
N SER A 907 -13.12 -22.58 -6.48
CA SER A 907 -11.86 -23.34 -6.48
C SER A 907 -10.75 -22.59 -7.19
N LYS A 908 -11.03 -22.02 -8.38
CA LYS A 908 -10.09 -21.18 -9.13
C LYS A 908 -9.74 -19.90 -8.37
N PHE A 909 -10.72 -19.24 -7.76
CA PHE A 909 -10.46 -18.05 -6.95
C PHE A 909 -9.60 -18.33 -5.72
N ARG A 910 -9.78 -19.49 -5.07
CA ARG A 910 -8.96 -19.94 -3.94
C ARG A 910 -7.51 -20.21 -4.36
N SER A 911 -7.29 -20.93 -5.46
CA SER A 911 -5.93 -21.27 -5.91
C SER A 911 -5.16 -20.05 -6.42
N MET A 912 -5.88 -19.04 -6.94
CA MET A 912 -5.30 -17.80 -7.45
C MET A 912 -5.11 -16.71 -6.38
N GLN A 913 -5.32 -17.01 -5.09
CA GLN A 913 -5.14 -16.02 -4.03
C GLN A 913 -3.75 -15.40 -3.99
N PRO A 914 -2.62 -16.11 -4.23
CA PRO A 914 -1.31 -15.46 -4.30
C PRO A 914 -1.24 -14.36 -5.36
N GLN A 915 -1.78 -14.61 -6.55
CA GLN A 915 -1.85 -13.67 -7.66
C GLN A 915 -2.81 -12.51 -7.36
N ILE A 916 -4.00 -12.80 -6.84
CA ILE A 916 -5.01 -11.80 -6.49
C ILE A 916 -4.49 -10.88 -5.38
N GLN A 917 -3.85 -11.43 -4.35
CA GLN A 917 -3.22 -10.63 -3.28
C GLN A 917 -2.03 -9.83 -3.82
N ASN A 918 -1.27 -10.39 -4.78
CA ASN A 918 -0.15 -9.70 -5.42
C ASN A 918 -0.60 -8.49 -6.24
N LEU A 919 -1.88 -8.35 -6.60
CA LEU A 919 -2.36 -7.13 -7.24
C LEU A 919 -2.07 -5.88 -6.38
N TYR A 920 -2.28 -5.97 -5.07
CA TYR A 920 -2.24 -4.83 -4.15
C TYR A 920 -1.24 -4.96 -3.00
N SER A 921 -0.66 -6.14 -2.76
CA SER A 921 0.30 -6.37 -1.67
C SER A 921 1.50 -7.18 -2.12
N GLU A 922 2.67 -6.88 -1.59
CA GLU A 922 3.87 -7.67 -1.86
C GLU A 922 3.76 -9.03 -1.17
N ASN A 923 4.17 -10.10 -1.86
CA ASN A 923 4.16 -11.45 -1.33
C ASN A 923 5.26 -12.31 -1.98
N SER A 924 5.13 -13.64 -1.93
CA SER A 924 6.11 -14.56 -2.51
C SER A 924 6.30 -14.42 -4.04
N LEU A 925 5.37 -13.75 -4.74
CA LEU A 925 5.47 -13.43 -6.16
C LEU A 925 6.26 -12.13 -6.43
N GLY A 926 6.69 -11.43 -5.37
CA GLY A 926 7.50 -10.21 -5.44
C GLY A 926 6.69 -8.94 -5.21
N ILE A 927 7.12 -7.86 -5.85
CA ILE A 927 6.46 -6.55 -5.79
C ILE A 927 5.01 -6.67 -6.25
N SER A 928 4.12 -5.85 -5.69
CA SER A 928 2.71 -5.87 -6.10
C SER A 928 2.55 -5.39 -7.55
N ARG A 929 1.52 -5.84 -8.26
CA ARG A 929 1.24 -5.39 -9.64
C ARG A 929 0.96 -3.90 -9.71
N ILE A 930 0.31 -3.31 -8.70
CA ILE A 930 0.17 -1.85 -8.59
C ILE A 930 1.56 -1.19 -8.59
N ASN A 931 2.46 -1.59 -7.68
CA ASN A 931 3.79 -0.98 -7.58
C ASN A 931 4.64 -1.25 -8.83
N ALA A 932 4.53 -2.44 -9.43
CA ALA A 932 5.22 -2.79 -10.67
C ALA A 932 4.81 -1.86 -11.82
N ASN A 933 3.49 -1.63 -12.00
CA ASN A 933 2.99 -0.72 -13.04
C ASN A 933 3.37 0.74 -12.76
N LEU A 934 3.36 1.18 -11.50
CA LEU A 934 3.80 2.54 -11.11
C LEU A 934 5.30 2.76 -11.37
N ASN A 935 6.14 1.78 -10.98
CA ASN A 935 7.58 1.83 -11.21
C ASN A 935 7.89 1.84 -12.71
N TYR A 936 7.19 1.01 -13.48
CA TYR A 936 7.37 0.92 -14.92
C TYR A 936 6.92 2.19 -15.65
N MET A 937 5.76 2.75 -15.26
CA MET A 937 5.29 4.03 -15.82
C MET A 937 6.23 5.19 -15.44
N GLY A 938 6.89 5.12 -14.28
CA GLY A 938 8.00 5.99 -13.91
C GLY A 938 7.68 7.49 -14.06
N LYS A 939 8.55 8.23 -14.76
CA LYS A 939 8.41 9.68 -14.99
C LYS A 939 7.33 10.07 -16.00
N SER A 940 6.79 9.11 -16.77
CA SER A 940 5.71 9.39 -17.73
C SER A 940 4.45 9.87 -17.02
N LYS A 941 4.14 9.32 -15.83
CA LYS A 941 3.00 9.81 -15.02
C LYS A 941 3.14 11.29 -14.67
N ASP A 942 4.36 11.73 -14.33
CA ASP A 942 4.62 13.12 -13.96
C ASP A 942 4.44 14.01 -15.19
N ARG A 943 4.98 13.58 -16.36
CA ARG A 943 4.74 14.27 -17.64
C ARG A 943 3.27 14.34 -18.00
N ASN A 944 2.47 13.34 -17.67
CA ASN A 944 1.03 13.35 -17.93
C ASN A 944 0.31 14.47 -17.16
N TYR A 945 0.69 14.72 -15.91
CA TYR A 945 -0.01 15.67 -15.03
C TYR A 945 0.68 17.04 -14.89
N SER A 946 1.94 17.19 -15.29
CA SER A 946 2.65 18.48 -15.34
C SER A 946 2.05 19.43 -16.38
N ALA A 947 2.11 20.73 -16.11
CA ALA A 947 1.57 21.75 -17.00
C ALA A 947 2.28 21.75 -18.37
N ILE A 948 1.56 22.12 -19.43
CA ILE A 948 2.15 22.26 -20.78
C ILE A 948 3.32 23.24 -20.77
N SER A 949 3.24 24.30 -19.96
CA SER A 949 4.33 25.28 -19.76
C SER A 949 5.60 24.70 -19.15
N GLU A 950 5.50 23.57 -18.46
CA GLU A 950 6.63 22.85 -17.84
C GLU A 950 7.10 21.69 -18.73
N GLY A 951 6.57 21.56 -19.96
CA GLY A 951 6.86 20.46 -20.87
C GLY A 951 6.04 19.18 -20.62
N GLY A 952 5.01 19.25 -19.77
CA GLY A 952 4.05 18.16 -19.55
C GLY A 952 2.87 18.17 -20.53
N ALA A 953 1.92 17.27 -20.32
CA ALA A 953 0.72 17.11 -21.13
C ALA A 953 -0.47 17.96 -20.63
N GLY A 954 -0.40 18.48 -19.39
CA GLY A 954 -1.39 19.38 -18.81
C GLY A 954 -2.67 18.73 -18.32
N TRP A 955 -2.71 17.40 -18.14
CA TRP A 955 -3.90 16.73 -17.61
C TRP A 955 -4.02 16.90 -16.10
N SER A 956 -5.25 16.84 -15.58
CA SER A 956 -5.49 17.02 -14.15
C SER A 956 -5.61 15.69 -13.40
N GLN A 957 -4.93 15.60 -12.27
CA GLN A 957 -5.05 14.49 -11.33
C GLN A 957 -6.32 14.56 -10.48
N SER A 958 -6.88 15.75 -10.26
CA SER A 958 -8.02 15.97 -9.36
C SER A 958 -9.26 16.53 -10.06
N THR A 959 -9.08 17.20 -11.20
CA THR A 959 -10.20 17.75 -11.97
C THR A 959 -10.81 16.65 -12.84
N PRO A 960 -12.13 16.42 -12.73
CA PRO A 960 -12.82 15.49 -13.59
C PRO A 960 -12.72 15.92 -15.06
N ASP A 961 -12.75 14.96 -15.96
CA ASP A 961 -12.80 15.25 -17.39
C ASP A 961 -14.15 15.91 -17.75
N SER A 962 -14.15 16.91 -18.63
CA SER A 962 -15.37 17.67 -18.96
C SER A 962 -16.48 16.79 -19.54
N ALA A 963 -16.13 15.68 -20.20
CA ALA A 963 -17.07 14.73 -20.78
C ALA A 963 -17.87 13.96 -19.71
N GLU A 964 -17.35 13.86 -18.48
CA GLU A 964 -18.01 13.14 -17.39
C GLU A 964 -19.33 13.78 -16.97
N TYR A 965 -19.49 15.10 -17.14
CA TYR A 965 -20.70 15.83 -16.76
C TYR A 965 -21.73 15.96 -17.89
N LYS A 966 -21.33 15.73 -19.13
CA LYS A 966 -22.10 16.15 -20.32
C LYS A 966 -23.17 15.16 -20.76
N TYR A 967 -23.00 13.87 -20.46
CA TYR A 967 -23.90 12.80 -20.92
C TYR A 967 -24.59 12.03 -19.79
N TYR A 968 -24.01 12.03 -18.59
CA TYR A 968 -24.59 11.41 -17.42
C TYR A 968 -24.44 12.38 -16.24
N PRO A 969 -25.52 12.79 -15.54
CA PRO A 969 -25.45 13.75 -14.43
C PRO A 969 -24.72 13.22 -13.17
N TYR A 970 -24.01 12.10 -13.28
CA TYR A 970 -23.25 11.42 -12.25
C TYR A 970 -21.86 11.09 -12.83
N GLY A 971 -20.88 11.99 -12.63
CA GLY A 971 -19.54 11.89 -13.24
C GLY A 971 -18.74 10.69 -12.73
N TYR A 972 -18.21 9.90 -13.66
CA TYR A 972 -17.69 8.55 -13.42
C TYR A 972 -16.41 8.46 -12.57
N SER A 973 -15.59 9.52 -12.51
CA SER A 973 -14.40 9.59 -11.65
C SER A 973 -14.60 10.41 -10.36
N THR A 974 -15.77 11.03 -10.18
CA THR A 974 -15.99 12.16 -9.24
C THR A 974 -16.66 11.84 -7.91
N LEU A 975 -17.10 10.59 -7.72
CA LEU A 975 -17.94 10.19 -6.56
C LEU A 975 -17.25 9.23 -5.59
N SER A 976 -15.94 9.04 -5.73
CA SER A 976 -15.09 8.61 -4.59
C SER A 976 -15.23 9.67 -3.48
N PRO A 977 -15.20 9.35 -2.17
CA PRO A 977 -15.74 10.21 -1.10
C PRO A 977 -15.15 11.63 -0.95
N TYR A 978 -14.19 12.03 -1.79
CA TYR A 978 -13.53 13.35 -1.75
C TYR A 978 -13.40 13.96 -3.16
N ILE A 979 -13.63 15.28 -3.25
CA ILE A 979 -13.62 16.08 -4.50
C ILE A 979 -12.18 16.40 -4.97
N ASN A 980 -11.17 16.23 -4.11
CA ASN A 980 -9.77 16.52 -4.42
C ASN A 980 -8.87 15.41 -3.89
N TYR A 981 -8.52 14.45 -4.74
CA TYR A 981 -7.45 13.49 -4.46
C TYR A 981 -6.18 13.90 -5.20
N THR A 982 -5.05 13.69 -4.56
CA THR A 982 -3.73 13.59 -5.19
C THR A 982 -3.62 12.25 -5.92
N TYR A 983 -2.66 12.14 -6.84
CA TYR A 983 -2.39 10.87 -7.53
C TYR A 983 -2.16 9.70 -6.55
N ASP A 984 -1.39 9.93 -5.49
CA ASP A 984 -1.05 8.90 -4.50
C ASP A 984 -2.29 8.43 -3.72
N GLU A 985 -3.22 9.34 -3.40
CA GLU A 985 -4.47 8.95 -2.73
C GLU A 985 -5.41 8.16 -3.67
N HIS A 986 -5.39 8.41 -4.98
CA HIS A 986 -6.10 7.58 -5.94
C HIS A 986 -5.54 6.14 -5.99
N VAL A 987 -4.22 5.99 -5.89
CA VAL A 987 -3.54 4.68 -5.80
C VAL A 987 -3.85 3.99 -4.48
N GLU A 988 -3.78 4.71 -3.35
CA GLU A 988 -4.12 4.18 -2.03
C GLU A 988 -5.58 3.70 -2.00
N TYR A 989 -6.51 4.48 -2.54
CA TYR A 989 -7.92 4.09 -2.64
C TYR A 989 -8.10 2.79 -3.43
N LEU A 990 -7.47 2.67 -4.60
CA LEU A 990 -7.52 1.44 -5.41
C LEU A 990 -6.97 0.23 -4.63
N THR A 991 -5.83 0.41 -3.96
CA THR A 991 -5.16 -0.64 -3.17
C THR A 991 -6.07 -1.14 -2.04
N ASN A 992 -6.58 -0.22 -1.22
CA ASN A 992 -7.46 -0.53 -0.10
C ASN A 992 -8.79 -1.15 -0.56
N TRP A 993 -9.35 -0.66 -1.68
CA TRP A 993 -10.58 -1.17 -2.24
C TRP A 993 -10.43 -2.63 -2.69
N LEU A 994 -9.37 -2.95 -3.46
CA LEU A 994 -9.10 -4.30 -3.93
C LEU A 994 -8.84 -5.28 -2.77
N GLU A 995 -8.07 -4.86 -1.76
CA GLU A 995 -7.82 -5.69 -0.58
C GLU A 995 -9.12 -6.00 0.17
N THR A 996 -9.91 -4.95 0.47
CA THR A 996 -11.19 -5.09 1.18
C THR A 996 -12.15 -5.98 0.41
N ARG A 997 -12.23 -5.79 -0.91
CA ARG A 997 -13.05 -6.59 -1.81
C ARG A 997 -12.63 -8.06 -1.82
N ASN A 998 -11.33 -8.35 -1.94
CA ASN A 998 -10.84 -9.73 -1.93
C ASN A 998 -11.11 -10.42 -0.57
N LYS A 999 -10.86 -9.74 0.55
CA LYS A 999 -11.16 -10.25 1.90
C LYS A 999 -12.65 -10.59 2.05
N TRP A 1000 -13.53 -9.72 1.56
CA TRP A 1000 -14.96 -9.98 1.59
C TRP A 1000 -15.36 -11.16 0.70
N MET A 1001 -14.86 -11.26 -0.53
CA MET A 1001 -15.14 -12.41 -1.41
C MET A 1001 -14.64 -13.73 -0.80
N CYS A 1002 -13.45 -13.71 -0.20
CA CYS A 1002 -12.92 -14.83 0.57
C CYS A 1002 -13.88 -15.24 1.70
N SER A 1003 -14.41 -14.29 2.47
CA SER A 1003 -15.35 -14.59 3.55
C SER A 1003 -16.65 -15.19 3.02
N GLN A 1004 -17.18 -14.69 1.90
CA GLN A 1004 -18.42 -15.22 1.30
C GLN A 1004 -18.27 -16.66 0.80
N TRP A 1005 -17.06 -17.05 0.43
CA TRP A 1005 -16.76 -18.39 -0.10
C TRP A 1005 -16.02 -19.29 0.91
N ASN A 1006 -15.98 -18.89 2.18
CA ASN A 1006 -15.32 -19.61 3.26
C ASN A 1006 -13.86 -19.97 2.92
N ILE A 1007 -13.14 -19.01 2.34
CA ILE A 1007 -11.72 -19.09 2.04
C ILE A 1007 -11.00 -18.31 3.14
N ASN A 1008 -10.05 -18.96 3.82
CA ASN A 1008 -9.23 -18.28 4.82
C ASN A 1008 -8.22 -17.38 4.10
N TYR A 1009 -8.51 -16.08 4.05
CA TYR A 1009 -7.66 -15.07 3.40
C TYR A 1009 -6.17 -15.16 3.76
N ASN A 1010 -5.84 -15.43 5.03
CA ASN A 1010 -4.46 -15.44 5.51
C ASN A 1010 -3.67 -16.69 5.09
N THR A 1011 -4.35 -17.78 4.72
CA THR A 1011 -3.72 -19.07 4.38
C THR A 1011 -4.08 -19.55 2.97
N ALA A 1012 -4.97 -18.86 2.28
CA ALA A 1012 -5.37 -19.22 0.94
C ALA A 1012 -4.23 -18.90 -0.02
N GLY A 1013 -3.76 -19.93 -0.73
CA GLY A 1013 -2.57 -19.85 -1.58
C GLY A 1013 -1.28 -20.35 -0.94
N SER A 1014 -1.26 -20.69 0.36
CA SER A 1014 -0.12 -21.37 0.98
C SER A 1014 -0.30 -22.89 0.97
N GLU A 1015 -0.17 -23.53 -0.19
CA GLU A 1015 0.13 -24.97 -0.18
C GLU A 1015 1.54 -25.14 0.39
N THR A 1016 1.63 -25.64 1.61
CA THR A 1016 2.94 -25.98 2.19
C THR A 1016 3.27 -27.38 1.72
N ILE A 1017 4.14 -27.52 0.72
CA ILE A 1017 4.71 -28.81 0.35
C ILE A 1017 5.83 -29.13 1.32
N SER A 1018 5.88 -30.35 1.85
CA SER A 1018 6.96 -30.81 2.71
C SER A 1018 7.45 -32.17 2.25
N THR A 1019 8.77 -32.37 2.36
CA THR A 1019 9.42 -33.67 2.17
C THR A 1019 9.24 -34.61 3.35
N ASP A 1020 8.67 -34.14 4.46
CA ASP A 1020 8.37 -34.97 5.65
C ASP A 1020 7.12 -35.85 5.45
N ILE A 1021 6.44 -35.70 4.31
CA ILE A 1021 5.32 -36.53 3.86
C ILE A 1021 5.46 -36.79 2.36
N ASP A 1022 5.33 -38.04 1.94
CA ASP A 1022 5.44 -38.38 0.52
C ASP A 1022 4.66 -39.62 0.12
N ILE A 1023 4.39 -39.76 -1.18
CA ILE A 1023 3.91 -41.00 -1.79
C ILE A 1023 5.12 -41.86 -2.12
N THR A 1024 5.28 -43.01 -1.46
CA THR A 1024 6.47 -43.86 -1.62
C THR A 1024 6.28 -44.98 -2.62
N GLY A 1025 5.03 -45.24 -3.04
CA GLY A 1025 4.76 -46.16 -4.13
C GLY A 1025 3.37 -46.76 -4.12
N TYR A 1026 3.24 -47.84 -4.89
CA TYR A 1026 1.97 -48.47 -5.21
C TYR A 1026 2.06 -49.98 -5.16
N GLN A 1027 0.97 -50.63 -4.75
CA GLN A 1027 0.86 -52.10 -4.72
C GLN A 1027 -0.50 -52.55 -5.27
N MET A 1028 -0.63 -53.84 -5.57
CA MET A 1028 -1.93 -54.46 -5.86
C MET A 1028 -2.17 -55.67 -4.96
N THR A 1029 -3.44 -55.92 -4.65
CA THR A 1029 -3.89 -57.14 -3.97
C THR A 1029 -4.91 -57.89 -4.82
N SER A 1030 -4.78 -59.22 -4.86
CA SER A 1030 -5.72 -60.15 -5.48
C SER A 1030 -6.78 -60.68 -4.51
N SER A 1031 -6.80 -60.17 -3.28
CA SER A 1031 -7.95 -60.29 -2.38
C SER A 1031 -8.20 -58.99 -1.62
N LEU A 1032 -9.47 -58.61 -1.52
CA LEU A 1032 -9.94 -57.45 -0.78
C LEU A 1032 -11.06 -57.89 0.16
N ASN A 1033 -11.03 -57.46 1.42
CA ASN A 1033 -11.99 -57.85 2.46
C ASN A 1033 -12.13 -59.38 2.66
N GLY A 1034 -11.05 -60.13 2.42
CA GLY A 1034 -11.04 -61.60 2.55
C GLY A 1034 -11.72 -62.34 1.39
N ILE A 1035 -12.13 -61.64 0.34
CA ILE A 1035 -12.73 -62.22 -0.87
C ILE A 1035 -11.62 -62.42 -1.90
N ALA A 1036 -11.27 -63.68 -2.15
CA ALA A 1036 -10.30 -64.04 -3.19
C ALA A 1036 -10.86 -63.67 -4.58
N GLY A 1037 -10.06 -62.96 -5.39
CA GLY A 1037 -10.46 -62.48 -6.71
C GLY A 1037 -11.06 -61.07 -6.74
N ASN A 1038 -11.29 -60.46 -5.57
CA ASN A 1038 -11.69 -59.05 -5.48
C ASN A 1038 -10.44 -58.17 -5.39
N MET A 1039 -10.18 -57.37 -6.43
CA MET A 1039 -8.93 -56.64 -6.55
C MET A 1039 -8.94 -55.31 -5.80
N GLY A 1040 -7.79 -54.99 -5.21
CA GLY A 1040 -7.55 -53.70 -4.58
C GLY A 1040 -6.26 -53.06 -5.07
N MET A 1041 -6.34 -51.77 -5.40
CA MET A 1041 -5.21 -50.91 -5.67
C MET A 1041 -4.74 -50.27 -4.36
N ARG A 1042 -3.43 -50.26 -4.10
CA ARG A 1042 -2.85 -49.72 -2.86
C ARG A 1042 -1.95 -48.55 -3.14
N VAL A 1043 -2.16 -47.46 -2.41
CA VAL A 1043 -1.24 -46.33 -2.34
C VAL A 1043 -0.49 -46.39 -1.02
N VAL A 1044 0.83 -46.32 -1.10
CA VAL A 1044 1.73 -46.30 0.05
C VAL A 1044 2.26 -44.89 0.22
N TYR A 1045 2.20 -44.38 1.45
CA TYR A 1045 2.68 -43.05 1.78
C TYR A 1045 3.33 -43.03 3.15
N GLU A 1046 4.26 -42.10 3.33
CA GLU A 1046 5.01 -41.94 4.57
C GLU A 1046 4.67 -40.62 5.25
N VAL A 1047 4.78 -40.63 6.58
CA VAL A 1047 4.65 -39.43 7.42
C VAL A 1047 5.67 -39.49 8.54
N GLU A 1048 6.55 -38.47 8.61
CA GLU A 1048 7.53 -38.33 9.69
C GLU A 1048 6.86 -38.09 11.05
N PRO A 1049 7.53 -38.41 12.18
CA PRO A 1049 7.01 -38.19 13.53
C PRO A 1049 6.61 -36.73 13.79
N THR A 1050 7.32 -35.79 13.15
CA THR A 1050 7.00 -34.37 13.13
C THR A 1050 7.13 -33.88 11.70
N VAL A 1051 6.20 -33.02 11.26
CA VAL A 1051 6.19 -32.44 9.92
C VAL A 1051 6.46 -30.95 10.05
N ASN A 1052 7.50 -30.47 9.36
CA ASN A 1052 8.06 -29.13 9.50
C ASN A 1052 8.35 -28.76 10.97
N GLY A 1053 8.87 -29.72 11.73
CA GLY A 1053 9.20 -29.56 13.15
C GLY A 1053 7.99 -29.43 14.09
N LYS A 1054 6.78 -29.75 13.63
CA LYS A 1054 5.54 -29.67 14.41
C LYS A 1054 4.86 -31.03 14.55
N GLU A 1055 4.12 -31.19 15.65
CA GLU A 1055 3.25 -32.34 15.90
C GLU A 1055 2.12 -32.40 14.86
N VAL A 1056 1.83 -33.62 14.39
CA VAL A 1056 0.78 -33.90 13.40
C VAL A 1056 -0.50 -34.30 14.12
N SER A 1057 -1.54 -33.46 14.02
CA SER A 1057 -2.86 -33.71 14.61
C SER A 1057 -3.74 -34.62 13.75
N GLU A 1058 -3.58 -34.56 12.42
CA GLU A 1058 -4.28 -35.41 11.47
C GLU A 1058 -3.38 -35.72 10.27
N LYS A 1059 -3.55 -36.87 9.63
CA LYS A 1059 -2.80 -37.23 8.42
C LYS A 1059 -3.61 -38.20 7.58
N GLY A 1060 -3.35 -38.24 6.28
CA GLY A 1060 -4.11 -39.10 5.38
C GLY A 1060 -3.75 -38.92 3.92
N LEU A 1061 -4.64 -39.39 3.06
CA LEU A 1061 -4.54 -39.26 1.61
C LEU A 1061 -5.71 -38.45 1.06
N ILE A 1062 -5.43 -37.70 0.01
CA ILE A 1062 -6.43 -37.10 -0.87
C ILE A 1062 -6.22 -37.73 -2.24
N TYR A 1063 -7.28 -38.24 -2.86
CA TYR A 1063 -7.22 -38.74 -4.23
C TYR A 1063 -8.38 -38.22 -5.06
N GLY A 1064 -8.15 -38.06 -6.36
CA GLY A 1064 -9.13 -37.60 -7.34
C GLY A 1064 -9.11 -38.49 -8.58
N LEU A 1065 -10.27 -38.76 -9.16
CA LEU A 1065 -10.41 -39.61 -10.35
C LEU A 1065 -10.81 -38.78 -11.57
N VAL A 1066 -9.99 -38.80 -12.61
CA VAL A 1066 -10.29 -38.25 -13.93
C VAL A 1066 -11.03 -39.33 -14.74
N TYR A 1067 -12.34 -39.20 -14.85
CA TYR A 1067 -13.18 -40.14 -15.61
C TYR A 1067 -14.26 -39.43 -16.41
N GLY A 1068 -14.39 -39.79 -17.70
CA GLY A 1068 -15.34 -39.17 -18.61
C GLY A 1068 -14.99 -37.71 -18.93
N ASN A 1069 -15.99 -36.82 -18.90
CA ASN A 1069 -15.80 -35.37 -19.11
C ASN A 1069 -15.40 -34.61 -17.83
N ASN A 1070 -15.11 -35.31 -16.72
CA ASN A 1070 -14.84 -34.65 -15.43
C ASN A 1070 -13.39 -34.13 -15.37
N PRO A 1071 -13.18 -32.80 -15.27
CA PRO A 1071 -11.86 -32.19 -15.39
C PRO A 1071 -11.22 -32.00 -14.00
N ILE A 1072 -10.96 -33.10 -13.28
CA ILE A 1072 -10.14 -33.00 -12.07
C ILE A 1072 -8.70 -32.75 -12.50
N SER A 1073 -8.07 -31.76 -11.88
CA SER A 1073 -6.68 -31.34 -12.07
C SER A 1073 -5.89 -31.55 -10.79
N GLU A 1074 -4.56 -31.46 -10.85
CA GLU A 1074 -3.70 -31.55 -9.66
C GLU A 1074 -4.08 -30.49 -8.60
N SER A 1075 -4.50 -29.29 -9.01
CA SER A 1075 -4.93 -28.22 -8.11
C SER A 1075 -6.22 -28.51 -7.33
N ASP A 1076 -6.99 -29.51 -7.72
CA ASP A 1076 -8.21 -29.92 -6.99
C ASP A 1076 -7.91 -30.81 -5.78
N LEU A 1077 -6.67 -31.32 -5.65
CA LEU A 1077 -6.25 -32.23 -4.59
C LEU A 1077 -5.89 -31.44 -3.33
N THR A 1078 -6.90 -30.85 -2.70
CA THR A 1078 -6.76 -30.06 -1.48
C THR A 1078 -7.56 -30.66 -0.33
N TYR A 1079 -7.15 -30.36 0.91
CA TYR A 1079 -7.75 -30.93 2.12
C TYR A 1079 -9.26 -30.62 2.25
N ASP A 1080 -9.67 -29.42 1.81
CA ASP A 1080 -11.06 -28.97 1.80
C ASP A 1080 -11.65 -28.90 0.38
N SER A 1081 -11.25 -29.84 -0.49
CA SER A 1081 -11.81 -29.93 -1.84
C SER A 1081 -13.32 -30.18 -1.78
N SER A 1082 -14.09 -29.37 -2.52
CA SER A 1082 -15.54 -29.50 -2.65
C SER A 1082 -15.96 -30.36 -3.84
N SER A 1083 -15.01 -30.89 -4.59
CA SER A 1083 -15.29 -31.77 -5.73
C SER A 1083 -15.80 -33.12 -5.28
N ASP A 1084 -16.94 -33.55 -5.83
CA ASP A 1084 -17.49 -34.88 -5.56
C ASP A 1084 -16.58 -36.03 -6.02
N TYR A 1085 -15.64 -35.74 -6.93
CA TYR A 1085 -14.66 -36.68 -7.47
C TYR A 1085 -13.32 -36.66 -6.75
N VAL A 1086 -13.14 -35.77 -5.78
CA VAL A 1086 -12.01 -35.77 -4.86
C VAL A 1086 -12.49 -36.33 -3.52
N LYS A 1087 -11.72 -37.25 -2.95
CA LYS A 1087 -11.99 -37.81 -1.63
C LYS A 1087 -10.76 -37.71 -0.75
N ARG A 1088 -11.01 -37.32 0.50
CA ARG A 1088 -10.03 -37.28 1.56
C ARG A 1088 -10.30 -38.41 2.53
N TYR A 1089 -9.25 -39.14 2.91
CA TYR A 1089 -9.33 -40.22 3.87
C TYR A 1089 -8.23 -40.08 4.92
N MET A 1090 -8.67 -40.00 6.17
CA MET A 1090 -7.79 -39.96 7.32
C MET A 1090 -7.14 -41.34 7.54
N ALA A 1091 -5.84 -41.34 7.85
CA ALA A 1091 -5.09 -42.53 8.21
C ALA A 1091 -5.67 -43.18 9.48
N THR A 1092 -5.63 -44.51 9.55
CA THR A 1092 -6.03 -45.28 10.73
C THR A 1092 -4.95 -46.27 11.11
N ASP A 1093 -4.98 -46.78 12.34
CA ASP A 1093 -4.02 -47.80 12.79
C ASP A 1093 -4.09 -49.08 11.95
N ALA A 1094 -5.27 -49.42 11.40
CA ALA A 1094 -5.42 -50.56 10.51
C ALA A 1094 -4.70 -50.39 9.15
N GLY A 1095 -4.52 -49.14 8.71
CA GLY A 1095 -3.77 -48.81 7.51
C GLY A 1095 -2.26 -48.67 7.75
N LYS A 1096 -1.79 -48.70 9.00
CA LYS A 1096 -0.37 -48.55 9.31
C LYS A 1096 0.41 -49.83 8.97
N SER A 1097 1.46 -49.71 8.18
CA SER A 1097 2.36 -50.82 7.86
C SER A 1097 3.28 -51.13 9.03
N SER A 1098 3.52 -52.42 9.29
CA SER A 1098 4.55 -52.90 10.23
C SER A 1098 5.93 -53.02 9.59
N VAL A 1099 6.04 -52.79 8.29
CA VAL A 1099 7.26 -52.88 7.49
C VAL A 1099 7.55 -51.50 6.89
N GLN A 1100 8.83 -51.14 6.82
CA GLN A 1100 9.30 -49.94 6.12
C GLN A 1100 9.11 -50.11 4.61
N LEU A 1101 8.40 -49.16 3.98
CA LEU A 1101 8.02 -49.22 2.56
C LEU A 1101 8.51 -47.99 1.77
N GLY A 1102 9.58 -47.36 2.25
CA GLY A 1102 10.25 -46.20 1.66
C GLY A 1102 11.64 -46.02 2.26
N ASP A 1103 12.28 -44.90 1.94
CA ASP A 1103 13.67 -44.67 2.29
C ASP A 1103 13.85 -44.13 3.73
N SER A 1104 12.83 -43.51 4.32
CA SER A 1104 12.90 -42.98 5.68
C SER A 1104 12.88 -44.09 6.75
N GLU A 1105 13.89 -44.13 7.60
CA GLU A 1105 13.94 -45.04 8.76
C GLU A 1105 13.05 -44.57 9.93
N THR A 1106 12.64 -43.31 9.93
CA THR A 1106 11.89 -42.67 11.03
C THR A 1106 10.41 -42.50 10.74
N ALA A 1107 10.03 -42.47 9.47
CA ALA A 1107 8.64 -42.29 9.07
C ALA A 1107 7.75 -43.48 9.47
N SER A 1108 6.47 -43.17 9.74
CA SER A 1108 5.43 -44.17 9.76
C SER A 1108 4.84 -44.35 8.37
N TYR A 1109 4.77 -45.60 7.92
CA TYR A 1109 4.23 -45.96 6.61
C TYR A 1109 2.77 -46.36 6.71
N TYR A 1110 1.98 -45.89 5.75
CA TYR A 1110 0.55 -46.15 5.67
C TYR A 1110 0.19 -46.68 4.30
N VAL A 1111 -0.80 -47.58 4.27
CA VAL A 1111 -1.29 -48.22 3.06
C VAL A 1111 -2.80 -48.04 3.00
N MET A 1112 -3.26 -47.42 1.92
CA MET A 1112 -4.68 -47.29 1.63
C MET A 1112 -5.05 -48.19 0.46
N THR A 1113 -6.03 -49.07 0.67
CA THR A 1113 -6.53 -49.96 -0.40
C THR A 1113 -7.84 -49.42 -0.97
N MET A 1114 -7.89 -49.18 -2.27
CA MET A 1114 -9.07 -48.80 -3.04
C MET A 1114 -9.55 -50.01 -3.85
N SER A 1115 -10.86 -50.26 -3.87
CA SER A 1115 -11.43 -51.28 -4.75
C SER A 1115 -11.26 -50.83 -6.20
N CYS A 1116 -10.79 -51.73 -7.06
CA CYS A 1116 -10.83 -51.54 -8.51
C CYS A 1116 -11.88 -52.45 -9.18
N ASP A 1117 -12.79 -53.02 -8.39
CA ASP A 1117 -13.97 -53.79 -8.81
C ASP A 1117 -15.26 -53.14 -8.28
N ALA A 1118 -16.42 -53.53 -8.82
CA ALA A 1118 -17.75 -53.05 -8.42
C ALA A 1118 -18.10 -53.34 -6.93
N GLY A 1119 -17.28 -54.14 -6.24
CA GLY A 1119 -17.40 -54.40 -4.80
C GLY A 1119 -18.51 -55.38 -4.43
N ASP A 1120 -19.31 -55.84 -5.40
CA ASP A 1120 -20.41 -56.80 -5.25
C ASP A 1120 -20.10 -58.20 -5.82
N GLY A 1121 -18.88 -58.39 -6.34
CA GLY A 1121 -18.43 -59.64 -6.97
C GLY A 1121 -18.89 -59.80 -8.43
N THR A 1122 -19.35 -58.73 -9.08
CA THR A 1122 -19.67 -58.70 -10.52
C THR A 1122 -18.58 -58.00 -11.33
N ASP A 1123 -18.14 -58.59 -12.44
CA ASP A 1123 -17.13 -58.05 -13.38
C ASP A 1123 -17.67 -56.83 -14.19
N ASN A 1124 -18.29 -55.84 -13.54
CA ASN A 1124 -18.98 -54.72 -14.20
C ASN A 1124 -18.08 -53.49 -14.44
N VAL A 1125 -16.75 -53.64 -14.30
CA VAL A 1125 -15.78 -52.55 -14.55
C VAL A 1125 -15.39 -52.50 -16.03
N THR A 1126 -15.44 -51.29 -16.61
CA THR A 1126 -15.10 -51.09 -18.04
C THR A 1126 -13.59 -50.95 -18.23
N ALA A 1127 -13.08 -51.28 -19.42
CA ALA A 1127 -11.67 -51.05 -19.78
C ALA A 1127 -11.22 -49.59 -19.58
N ASN A 1128 -12.14 -48.63 -19.76
CA ASN A 1128 -11.86 -47.20 -19.55
C ASN A 1128 -11.60 -46.86 -18.08
N ALA A 1129 -12.13 -47.62 -17.13
CA ALA A 1129 -11.88 -47.37 -15.70
C ALA A 1129 -10.45 -47.72 -15.30
N PHE A 1130 -9.84 -48.74 -15.93
CA PHE A 1130 -8.45 -49.11 -15.64
C PHE A 1130 -7.43 -48.14 -16.23
N THR A 1131 -7.80 -47.39 -17.28
CA THR A 1131 -6.97 -46.38 -17.94
C THR A 1131 -7.29 -44.96 -17.48
N ALA A 1132 -8.26 -44.80 -16.58
CA ALA A 1132 -8.58 -43.53 -15.96
C ALA A 1132 -7.41 -43.04 -15.09
N LYS A 1133 -7.09 -41.74 -15.20
CA LYS A 1133 -6.01 -41.12 -14.44
C LYS A 1133 -6.48 -40.82 -13.03
N TYR A 1134 -5.76 -41.32 -12.04
CA TYR A 1134 -5.91 -40.94 -10.64
C TYR A 1134 -4.84 -39.90 -10.31
N TYR A 1135 -5.24 -38.84 -9.60
CA TYR A 1135 -4.33 -37.96 -8.88
C TYR A 1135 -4.37 -38.31 -7.40
N VAL A 1136 -3.23 -38.28 -6.73
CA VAL A 1136 -3.13 -38.62 -5.31
C VAL A 1136 -2.05 -37.80 -4.62
N ARG A 1137 -2.27 -37.43 -3.36
CA ARG A 1137 -1.24 -36.84 -2.51
C ARG A 1137 -1.50 -37.18 -1.05
N ALA A 1138 -0.44 -37.21 -0.24
CA ALA A 1138 -0.53 -37.26 1.21
C ALA A 1138 -0.78 -35.87 1.78
N TYR A 1139 -1.44 -35.81 2.94
CA TYR A 1139 -1.60 -34.59 3.73
C TYR A 1139 -1.29 -34.83 5.21
N ALA A 1140 -0.86 -33.77 5.88
CA ALA A 1140 -0.77 -33.68 7.33
C ALA A 1140 -1.39 -32.35 7.81
N LYS A 1141 -2.30 -32.42 8.78
CA LYS A 1141 -2.77 -31.28 9.56
C LYS A 1141 -1.91 -31.17 10.81
N LEU A 1142 -1.30 -30.02 11.03
CA LEU A 1142 -0.42 -29.79 12.18
C LEU A 1142 -1.23 -29.34 13.40
N ALA A 1143 -0.59 -29.31 14.57
CA ALA A 1143 -1.23 -28.93 15.84
C ALA A 1143 -1.79 -27.49 15.85
N ASP A 1144 -1.24 -26.59 15.02
CA ASP A 1144 -1.73 -25.20 14.86
C ASP A 1144 -2.87 -25.07 13.82
N GLY A 1145 -3.29 -26.18 13.22
CA GLY A 1145 -4.37 -26.22 12.23
C GLY A 1145 -3.92 -26.03 10.77
N SER A 1146 -2.65 -25.74 10.50
CA SER A 1146 -2.11 -25.64 9.14
C SER A 1146 -2.12 -27.00 8.43
N ILE A 1147 -2.27 -26.98 7.09
CA ILE A 1147 -2.21 -28.17 6.24
C ILE A 1147 -0.93 -28.17 5.42
N VAL A 1148 -0.20 -29.28 5.53
CA VAL A 1148 0.99 -29.59 4.74
C VAL A 1148 0.66 -30.75 3.81
N TYR A 1149 1.25 -30.75 2.63
CA TYR A 1149 1.00 -31.76 1.62
C TYR A 1149 2.29 -32.37 1.05
N SER A 1150 2.19 -33.58 0.50
CA SER A 1150 3.19 -34.06 -0.46
C SER A 1150 2.98 -33.42 -1.83
N ASN A 1151 3.89 -33.70 -2.76
CA ASN A 1151 3.63 -33.49 -4.18
C ASN A 1151 2.41 -34.30 -4.63
N VAL A 1152 1.77 -33.85 -5.72
CA VAL A 1152 0.70 -34.60 -6.37
C VAL A 1152 1.32 -35.60 -7.31
N ASP A 1153 0.99 -36.86 -7.06
CA ASP A 1153 1.33 -37.97 -7.90
C ASP A 1153 0.15 -38.33 -8.81
N SER A 1154 0.44 -39.03 -9.92
CA SER A 1154 -0.62 -39.57 -10.76
C SER A 1154 -0.30 -40.93 -11.33
N TYR A 1155 -1.34 -41.75 -11.50
CA TYR A 1155 -1.21 -43.10 -12.02
C TYR A 1155 -2.48 -43.56 -12.74
N THR A 1156 -2.38 -44.62 -13.53
CA THR A 1156 -3.52 -45.43 -13.96
C THR A 1156 -3.40 -46.83 -13.38
N VAL A 1157 -4.52 -47.52 -13.16
CA VAL A 1157 -4.49 -48.92 -12.69
C VAL A 1157 -3.81 -49.82 -13.73
N TYR A 1158 -3.99 -49.52 -15.01
CA TYR A 1158 -3.36 -50.25 -16.11
C TYR A 1158 -1.84 -50.17 -16.06
N ASP A 1159 -1.25 -48.97 -15.93
CA ASP A 1159 0.21 -48.79 -15.95
C ASP A 1159 0.88 -49.50 -14.78
N ILE A 1160 0.22 -49.51 -13.62
CA ILE A 1160 0.74 -50.20 -12.44
C ILE A 1160 0.60 -51.72 -12.59
N ALA A 1161 -0.51 -52.21 -13.15
CA ALA A 1161 -0.67 -53.63 -13.44
C ALA A 1161 0.39 -54.09 -14.46
N ASP A 1162 0.65 -53.26 -15.48
CA ASP A 1162 1.63 -53.52 -16.53
C ASP A 1162 3.03 -53.62 -15.93
N TYR A 1163 3.41 -52.64 -15.11
CA TYR A 1163 4.69 -52.63 -14.43
C TYR A 1163 4.88 -53.85 -13.53
N ILE A 1164 3.89 -54.18 -12.69
CA ILE A 1164 3.93 -55.35 -11.80
C ILE A 1164 4.04 -56.65 -12.61
N TYR A 1165 3.31 -56.76 -13.72
CA TYR A 1165 3.29 -57.95 -14.57
C TYR A 1165 4.61 -58.14 -15.33
N GLN A 1166 5.12 -57.10 -15.99
CA GLN A 1166 6.37 -57.16 -16.76
C GLN A 1166 7.57 -57.46 -15.88
N ASN A 1167 7.58 -56.95 -14.64
CA ASN A 1167 8.65 -57.18 -13.67
C ASN A 1167 8.40 -58.39 -12.76
N GLN A 1168 7.30 -59.11 -12.96
CA GLN A 1168 6.93 -60.32 -12.20
C GLN A 1168 6.86 -60.12 -10.67
N LEU A 1169 6.36 -58.96 -10.23
CA LEU A 1169 6.34 -58.53 -8.83
C LEU A 1169 5.15 -59.09 -8.03
N VAL A 1170 4.70 -60.31 -8.35
CA VAL A 1170 3.61 -60.99 -7.63
C VAL A 1170 4.09 -62.34 -7.08
N SER A 1171 3.57 -62.72 -5.92
CA SER A 1171 4.04 -63.89 -5.16
C SER A 1171 3.47 -65.23 -5.62
N ASN A 1172 2.52 -65.24 -6.56
CA ASN A 1172 1.90 -66.46 -7.06
C ASN A 1172 1.39 -66.32 -8.50
N LYS A 1173 1.41 -67.44 -9.22
CA LYS A 1173 0.93 -67.56 -10.61
C LYS A 1173 -0.52 -67.12 -10.78
N SER A 1174 -1.40 -67.40 -9.82
CA SER A 1174 -2.81 -67.01 -9.91
C SER A 1174 -3.00 -65.49 -9.98
N SER A 1175 -2.24 -64.72 -9.21
CA SER A 1175 -2.29 -63.25 -9.24
C SER A 1175 -1.69 -62.70 -10.54
N TYR A 1176 -0.62 -63.34 -11.04
CA TYR A 1176 -0.01 -63.02 -12.33
C TYR A 1176 -0.98 -63.21 -13.50
N ASP A 1177 -1.62 -64.38 -13.57
CA ASP A 1177 -2.59 -64.72 -14.61
C ASP A 1177 -3.82 -63.81 -14.55
N TYR A 1178 -4.21 -63.41 -13.34
CA TYR A 1178 -5.31 -62.48 -13.14
C TYR A 1178 -4.99 -61.09 -13.70
N LEU A 1179 -3.83 -60.49 -13.36
CA LEU A 1179 -3.42 -59.19 -13.91
C LEU A 1179 -3.44 -59.20 -15.44
N TYR A 1180 -2.91 -60.26 -16.05
CA TYR A 1180 -2.95 -60.45 -17.49
C TYR A 1180 -4.38 -60.52 -18.04
N THR A 1181 -5.19 -61.44 -17.55
CA THR A 1181 -6.50 -61.74 -18.14
C THR A 1181 -7.55 -60.67 -17.89
N LYS A 1182 -7.55 -60.05 -16.72
CA LYS A 1182 -8.64 -59.17 -16.24
C LYS A 1182 -8.37 -57.68 -16.42
N ILE A 1183 -7.10 -57.27 -16.48
CA ILE A 1183 -6.73 -55.87 -16.70
C ILE A 1183 -6.01 -55.73 -18.04
N LEU A 1184 -4.84 -56.33 -18.19
CA LEU A 1184 -3.94 -56.01 -19.31
C LEU A 1184 -4.51 -56.41 -20.66
N LYS A 1185 -4.95 -57.67 -20.79
CA LYS A 1185 -5.57 -58.21 -21.99
C LYS A 1185 -6.96 -57.64 -22.25
N TYR A 1186 -7.67 -57.28 -21.18
CA TYR A 1186 -9.01 -56.72 -21.26
C TYR A 1186 -8.98 -55.28 -21.80
N VAL A 1187 -8.05 -54.46 -21.33
CA VAL A 1187 -7.81 -53.09 -21.82
C VAL A 1187 -7.15 -53.12 -23.20
N ASN A 1188 -6.12 -53.95 -23.39
CA ASN A 1188 -5.39 -54.09 -24.64
C ASN A 1188 -5.48 -55.53 -25.15
N SER A 1189 -6.41 -55.77 -26.08
CA SER A 1189 -6.63 -57.10 -26.67
C SER A 1189 -5.40 -57.67 -27.41
N SER A 1190 -4.41 -56.85 -27.74
CA SER A 1190 -3.15 -57.28 -28.37
C SER A 1190 -2.02 -57.60 -27.37
N TYR A 1191 -2.25 -57.36 -26.07
CA TYR A 1191 -1.27 -57.64 -25.02
C TYR A 1191 -0.92 -59.15 -25.00
N LYS A 1192 0.38 -59.47 -24.87
CA LYS A 1192 0.89 -60.84 -24.95
C LYS A 1192 1.06 -61.43 -23.55
N GLU A 1193 0.71 -62.71 -23.41
CA GLU A 1193 0.99 -63.47 -22.20
C GLU A 1193 2.50 -63.68 -22.05
N GLY A 1194 3.01 -63.44 -20.85
CA GLY A 1194 4.39 -63.71 -20.45
C GLY A 1194 4.52 -65.00 -19.63
N ASP A 1195 5.73 -65.53 -19.56
CA ASP A 1195 6.07 -66.67 -18.71
C ASP A 1195 6.28 -66.18 -17.26
N TYR A 1196 5.66 -66.85 -16.29
CA TYR A 1196 5.84 -66.57 -14.88
C TYR A 1196 7.08 -67.31 -14.33
N ASP A 1197 8.03 -66.57 -13.74
CA ASP A 1197 9.22 -67.11 -13.08
C ASP A 1197 9.03 -67.12 -11.56
N TRP A 1198 9.23 -68.29 -10.95
CA TRP A 1198 9.18 -68.47 -9.49
C TRP A 1198 10.40 -67.84 -8.76
N GLY A 1199 11.45 -67.46 -9.48
CA GLY A 1199 12.69 -66.91 -8.93
C GLY A 1199 12.66 -65.42 -8.58
N ASN A 1200 11.65 -64.66 -9.05
CA ASN A 1200 11.59 -63.19 -8.96
C ASN A 1200 10.62 -62.64 -7.90
N ILE A 1201 10.28 -63.43 -6.88
CA ILE A 1201 9.42 -62.98 -5.77
C ILE A 1201 10.17 -61.96 -4.90
N VAL A 1202 10.25 -60.71 -5.34
CA VAL A 1202 10.78 -59.62 -4.53
C VAL A 1202 9.59 -58.92 -3.86
N VAL A 1203 9.44 -59.19 -2.57
CA VAL A 1203 8.72 -58.31 -1.65
C VAL A 1203 9.69 -57.17 -1.33
N LYS A 1204 9.43 -55.98 -1.87
CA LYS A 1204 9.73 -54.74 -1.15
C LYS A 1204 8.39 -54.07 -0.88
#